data_AF-A0A7L9C9R4-F1
#
_entry.id   AF-A0A7L9C9R4-F1
#
_cell.length_a   1.000
_cell.length_b   1.000
_cell.length_c   1.000
_cell.angle_alpha   90.00
_cell.angle_beta   90.00
_cell.angle_gamma   90.00
#
_symmetry.space_group_name_H-M   'P 1'
#
loop_
_entity.id
_entity.type
_entity.pdbx_description
1 polymer ?
#
loop_
_entity_poly.entity_id
_entity_poly.type
_entity_poly.pdbx_seq_one_letter_code
_entity_poly.pdbx_strand_id
1 'polypeptide(L)'
;MYPAKFETLPGLTIPKKTTLLPKAFYANIFAVGLSYFPDISGKGEKGMFKNISMVAVILSISYACLYAGTGAVTPTNEELMQKAHRMQMPFIANEGQTDEQVAYYAKTFGGTVCVTKEGGIVYLLPKYEADAKGRHTNSNRAEGQDHVPSYSTGVMTSLLSQPRWTSQLHDKWWQKIAQGGPDNIFGVQPDNHKQELSGVTLKEEFVGGKTFDIRGEKRSETKVSYFRGNDPSKWKTNIATYEYATLGEVYKGIEIRLKAYGNNVEKLFCVKPGANPEQINIRLSGAETSLEKEVAGLSVNEQGELVTETALGPVKFTKPVAYQEINGKRVEVDVGYRLKGSAPTKPEIGEQGLEYGFTVASYDRTKDLIIDPLLASTFLGGSNDDCGFSIALDSNSNVFITGYTNSTDFPTTAESYNITHNGDADVFISKFNNNLTNLLATTFLGGSNDDCGNAIALDSNGNVFITGYTKSTDFPTTAESYNITHNGGADVFISKFNNNLTNLLTTTFLGGSDNDRGNAIALDSNDSVFTTGYTYSTDLPTTTGAYNVIHNGSYSDVFISKFSNDLTSLLASTFLGGSDEDGGFGITLDSSDNVFVTGLTPSADLPTTTGAYDKTHNGTFDAFVSKFDNDLTSLLASTFLGGSDWDFGYDIILDSSNNVFVTGCTYSSNMPTITGIYDATFNGGCDVFVSKLNNDLTSLLASTFLGGSDDDYGLGIALDSSNNVFVTGYTNSSNYPTTAGAYDRTFNGTYDVYVSRLNNNLTSLLASTFLSGSDDDYGYGIALDSSDSVFVVGYAYSTDLTTTVGAYDITYNGEADVFVSKFYNLYIASPCEAKKLDVKPKSLKLSQGEDREETITLTCKKGLPSVNQIIKVKIVSGKKHVTISPAEAYTDENGQATFTITATEKKGNAVVRFKHKNLINDVTVKVRKQ
;
A
#
# COMPACT_ATOMS: atom_id res chain seq x y z
N MET A 1 -45.34 -23.59 3.30
CA MET A 1 -46.68 -24.16 3.04
C MET A 1 -47.48 -23.13 2.24
N TYR A 2 -47.79 -23.49 0.99
CA TYR A 2 -48.60 -22.87 -0.10
C TYR A 2 -48.46 -21.40 -0.58
N PRO A 3 -48.49 -21.18 -1.92
CA PRO A 3 -47.99 -19.99 -2.63
C PRO A 3 -49.06 -19.26 -3.48
N ALA A 4 -48.69 -18.19 -4.19
CA ALA A 4 -49.50 -17.57 -5.24
C ALA A 4 -48.86 -17.72 -6.63
N LYS A 5 -49.64 -18.27 -7.58
CA LYS A 5 -49.37 -18.43 -9.02
C LYS A 5 -49.97 -17.26 -9.80
N PHE A 6 -49.40 -16.93 -10.96
CA PHE A 6 -50.08 -16.67 -12.25
C PHE A 6 -49.01 -16.79 -13.37
N GLU A 7 -48.93 -17.91 -14.09
CA GLU A 7 -49.56 -18.23 -15.39
C GLU A 7 -49.01 -17.50 -16.62
N THR A 8 -48.46 -18.33 -17.53
CA THR A 8 -47.97 -18.07 -18.88
C THR A 8 -49.07 -18.08 -19.94
N LEU A 9 -48.93 -17.31 -21.02
CA LEU A 9 -49.43 -17.67 -22.37
C LEU A 9 -48.42 -17.24 -23.47
N PRO A 10 -48.44 -17.88 -24.66
CA PRO A 10 -47.24 -18.13 -25.46
C PRO A 10 -47.23 -17.45 -26.85
N GLY A 11 -46.04 -17.44 -27.46
CA GLY A 11 -45.86 -17.55 -28.91
C GLY A 11 -45.35 -16.30 -29.65
N LEU A 12 -44.06 -16.30 -29.99
CA LEU A 12 -43.64 -16.10 -31.39
C LEU A 12 -42.18 -16.54 -31.60
N THR A 13 -41.96 -17.17 -32.75
CA THR A 13 -40.83 -17.99 -33.16
C THR A 13 -39.62 -17.16 -33.61
N ILE A 14 -38.41 -17.58 -33.20
CA ILE A 14 -37.11 -17.13 -33.73
C ILE A 14 -36.85 -17.81 -35.09
N PRO A 15 -36.17 -17.13 -36.03
CA PRO A 15 -35.20 -17.83 -36.85
C PRO A 15 -33.80 -17.21 -36.74
N LYS A 16 -32.84 -18.06 -36.36
CA LYS A 16 -31.40 -17.87 -36.59
C LYS A 16 -31.12 -17.92 -38.10
N LYS A 17 -30.32 -17.00 -38.62
CA LYS A 17 -29.12 -17.33 -39.42
C LYS A 17 -28.25 -16.11 -39.78
N THR A 18 -26.97 -16.33 -39.54
CA THR A 18 -25.71 -15.71 -39.99
C THR A 18 -25.65 -15.32 -41.48
N THR A 19 -25.06 -14.15 -41.83
CA THR A 19 -23.81 -13.98 -42.63
C THR A 19 -23.48 -12.51 -43.02
N LEU A 20 -22.22 -12.11 -42.77
CA LEU A 20 -21.27 -11.27 -43.54
C LEU A 20 -21.68 -9.95 -44.26
N LEU A 21 -21.17 -8.82 -43.73
CA LEU A 21 -20.55 -7.57 -44.30
C LEU A 21 -20.75 -7.21 -45.82
N PRO A 22 -20.84 -5.90 -46.21
CA PRO A 22 -19.69 -4.97 -46.11
C PRO A 22 -19.94 -3.44 -45.96
N LYS A 23 -18.82 -2.75 -45.66
CA LYS A 23 -18.54 -1.30 -45.68
C LYS A 23 -19.22 -0.54 -46.84
N ALA A 24 -20.03 0.47 -46.51
CA ALA A 24 -20.08 1.83 -47.10
C ALA A 24 -21.43 2.50 -46.81
N PHE A 25 -21.53 3.35 -45.78
CA PHE A 25 -22.55 4.42 -45.73
C PHE A 25 -22.19 5.48 -44.65
N TYR A 26 -20.97 6.05 -44.74
CA TYR A 26 -20.63 7.30 -44.06
C TYR A 26 -20.37 8.36 -45.14
N ALA A 27 -21.45 8.86 -45.74
CA ALA A 27 -21.49 10.11 -46.49
C ALA A 27 -22.96 10.55 -46.59
N ASN A 28 -23.23 11.82 -46.28
CA ASN A 28 -24.51 12.53 -46.39
C ASN A 28 -25.44 12.59 -45.17
N ILE A 29 -24.97 13.22 -44.07
CA ILE A 29 -25.85 14.11 -43.29
C ILE A 29 -25.11 15.44 -43.08
N PHE A 30 -25.04 16.22 -44.15
CA PHE A 30 -24.74 17.66 -44.14
C PHE A 30 -25.55 18.29 -45.26
N ALA A 31 -26.88 18.38 -45.08
CA ALA A 31 -27.75 19.37 -45.73
C ALA A 31 -29.23 19.10 -45.36
N VAL A 32 -29.88 20.19 -44.95
CA VAL A 32 -31.32 20.56 -45.03
C VAL A 32 -31.82 21.00 -43.64
N GLY A 33 -31.88 22.32 -43.50
CA GLY A 33 -32.37 22.99 -42.31
C GLY A 33 -33.86 23.32 -42.35
N LEU A 34 -34.31 23.85 -41.20
CA LEU A 34 -35.29 24.92 -41.04
C LEU A 34 -36.57 24.84 -41.89
N SER A 35 -37.66 24.34 -41.30
CA SER A 35 -39.02 24.89 -41.45
C SER A 35 -40.03 24.10 -40.61
N TYR A 36 -41.11 24.78 -40.14
CA TYR A 36 -42.24 24.35 -39.28
C TYR A 36 -41.98 24.51 -37.76
N PHE A 37 -42.69 25.30 -36.92
CA PHE A 37 -43.81 26.27 -36.96
C PHE A 37 -43.89 26.94 -35.53
N PRO A 38 -44.86 27.81 -35.16
CA PRO A 38 -44.61 29.19 -34.73
C PRO A 38 -44.84 29.50 -33.23
N ASP A 39 -44.55 30.76 -32.93
CA ASP A 39 -44.73 31.57 -31.72
C ASP A 39 -46.16 31.54 -31.11
N ILE A 40 -46.28 31.27 -29.79
CA ILE A 40 -47.37 31.79 -28.94
C ILE A 40 -46.78 32.21 -27.57
N SER A 41 -46.94 33.50 -27.30
CA SER A 41 -46.64 34.24 -26.07
C SER A 41 -47.50 33.85 -24.86
N GLY A 42 -46.89 33.78 -23.68
CA GLY A 42 -47.58 33.77 -22.38
C GLY A 42 -46.60 33.88 -21.20
N LYS A 43 -46.80 34.86 -20.32
CA LYS A 43 -45.87 35.32 -19.27
C LYS A 43 -45.67 34.30 -18.13
N GLY A 44 -44.41 34.16 -17.66
CA GLY A 44 -44.05 33.63 -16.35
C GLY A 44 -42.71 32.87 -16.38
N GLU A 45 -41.73 33.37 -15.63
CA GLU A 45 -40.40 32.76 -15.35
C GLU A 45 -39.37 32.70 -16.49
N LYS A 46 -38.29 33.50 -16.36
CA LYS A 46 -37.03 33.32 -17.09
C LYS A 46 -35.90 33.05 -16.11
N GLY A 47 -35.73 31.77 -15.80
CA GLY A 47 -34.49 31.21 -15.28
C GLY A 47 -33.51 30.93 -16.43
N MET A 48 -32.22 31.13 -16.11
CA MET A 48 -31.17 30.14 -16.35
C MET A 48 -31.07 29.56 -17.76
N PHE A 49 -30.42 30.26 -18.69
CA PHE A 49 -29.64 29.66 -19.79
C PHE A 49 -28.79 30.75 -20.44
N LYS A 50 -27.53 30.87 -20.01
CA LYS A 50 -26.44 31.50 -20.77
C LYS A 50 -25.10 31.11 -20.14
N ASN A 51 -24.50 30.07 -20.71
CA ASN A 51 -23.07 29.72 -20.77
C ASN A 51 -22.90 28.20 -20.86
N ILE A 52 -23.35 27.61 -21.97
CA ILE A 52 -23.01 26.23 -22.33
C ILE A 52 -22.08 26.32 -23.54
N SER A 53 -20.83 25.89 -23.33
CA SER A 53 -19.78 25.85 -24.34
C SER A 53 -20.06 24.75 -25.37
N MET A 54 -19.88 25.05 -26.66
CA MET A 54 -20.28 24.21 -27.80
C MET A 54 -19.57 22.83 -27.85
N VAL A 55 -18.50 22.64 -27.09
CA VAL A 55 -17.80 21.35 -26.93
C VAL A 55 -18.60 20.36 -26.09
N ALA A 56 -19.33 20.83 -25.08
CA ALA A 56 -20.24 20.02 -24.28
C ALA A 56 -21.43 19.53 -25.14
N VAL A 57 -21.82 20.29 -26.16
CA VAL A 57 -22.92 19.94 -27.08
C VAL A 57 -22.49 18.87 -28.09
N ILE A 58 -21.24 18.87 -28.56
CA ILE A 58 -20.75 17.85 -29.50
C ILE A 58 -20.45 16.52 -28.79
N LEU A 59 -19.91 16.56 -27.56
CA LEU A 59 -19.75 15.35 -26.74
C LEU A 59 -21.10 14.79 -26.30
N SER A 60 -22.06 15.61 -25.87
CA SER A 60 -23.40 15.14 -25.48
C SER A 60 -24.24 14.64 -26.65
N ILE A 61 -24.13 15.20 -27.86
CA ILE A 61 -24.86 14.68 -29.04
C ILE A 61 -24.24 13.36 -29.54
N SER A 62 -22.92 13.18 -29.38
CA SER A 62 -22.25 11.90 -29.71
C SER A 62 -22.59 10.80 -28.69
N TYR A 63 -22.73 11.18 -27.41
CA TYR A 63 -23.10 10.27 -26.31
C TYR A 63 -24.59 9.91 -26.34
N ALA A 64 -25.47 10.87 -26.64
CA ALA A 64 -26.92 10.66 -26.64
C ALA A 64 -27.43 9.77 -27.77
N CYS A 65 -26.67 9.59 -28.86
CA CYS A 65 -27.06 8.67 -29.94
C CYS A 65 -26.52 7.24 -29.76
N LEU A 66 -25.60 7.00 -28.81
CA LEU A 66 -25.05 5.66 -28.52
C LEU A 66 -25.62 5.00 -27.27
N TYR A 67 -26.19 5.76 -26.33
CA TYR A 67 -26.68 5.25 -25.03
C TYR A 67 -28.09 5.69 -24.65
N ALA A 68 -29.01 5.78 -25.62
CA ALA A 68 -30.43 5.86 -25.30
C ALA A 68 -30.94 4.48 -24.87
N GLY A 69 -30.47 3.97 -23.72
CA GLY A 69 -30.90 2.64 -23.27
C GLY A 69 -30.26 2.02 -22.02
N THR A 70 -29.44 2.68 -21.20
CA THR A 70 -29.10 2.19 -19.84
C THR A 70 -28.68 3.37 -18.96
N GLY A 71 -29.16 3.42 -17.71
CA GLY A 71 -28.87 4.48 -16.76
C GLY A 71 -27.44 4.36 -16.22
N ALA A 72 -26.50 5.07 -16.84
CA ALA A 72 -25.14 5.22 -16.32
C ALA A 72 -25.09 6.36 -15.29
N VAL A 73 -24.55 6.07 -14.11
CA VAL A 73 -24.21 7.05 -13.08
C VAL A 73 -23.08 7.94 -13.60
N THR A 74 -23.16 9.24 -13.35
CA THR A 74 -22.13 10.20 -13.77
C THR A 74 -21.02 10.20 -12.72
N PRO A 75 -19.75 9.96 -13.09
CA PRO A 75 -18.66 9.87 -12.12
C PRO A 75 -18.50 11.16 -11.34
N THR A 76 -18.15 11.04 -10.06
CA THR A 76 -17.89 12.19 -9.20
C THR A 76 -16.62 12.93 -9.65
N ASN A 77 -16.49 14.21 -9.27
CA ASN A 77 -15.27 14.97 -9.59
C ASN A 77 -14.02 14.37 -8.91
N GLU A 78 -14.20 13.62 -7.83
CA GLU A 78 -13.14 12.99 -7.05
C GLU A 78 -12.61 11.74 -7.78
N GLU A 79 -13.50 10.83 -8.18
CA GLU A 79 -13.22 9.68 -9.06
C GLU A 79 -12.53 10.10 -10.37
N LEU A 80 -12.96 11.22 -10.95
CA LEU A 80 -12.37 11.76 -12.18
C LEU A 80 -10.94 12.26 -11.94
N MET A 81 -10.66 12.90 -10.81
CA MET A 81 -9.33 13.45 -10.50
C MET A 81 -8.33 12.35 -10.15
N GLN A 82 -8.79 11.31 -9.47
CA GLN A 82 -8.03 10.13 -9.08
C GLN A 82 -7.55 9.29 -10.29
N LYS A 83 -8.46 8.85 -11.17
CA LYS A 83 -8.08 8.17 -12.44
C LYS A 83 -7.18 9.00 -13.32
N ALA A 84 -7.37 10.32 -13.28
CA ALA A 84 -6.53 11.22 -14.02
C ALA A 84 -5.09 11.18 -13.44
N HIS A 85 -4.90 11.17 -12.12
CA HIS A 85 -3.58 11.28 -11.47
C HIS A 85 -2.59 10.16 -11.79
N ARG A 86 -2.99 9.08 -12.46
CA ARG A 86 -2.10 7.96 -12.83
C ARG A 86 -2.16 7.58 -14.30
N MET A 87 -2.87 8.40 -15.08
CA MET A 87 -2.87 8.33 -16.54
C MET A 87 -1.43 8.41 -17.08
N GLN A 88 -1.01 7.40 -17.84
CA GLN A 88 0.28 7.45 -18.53
C GLN A 88 0.29 8.64 -19.50
N MET A 89 1.27 9.54 -19.33
CA MET A 89 1.39 10.73 -20.16
C MET A 89 2.48 10.50 -21.20
N PRO A 90 2.15 10.28 -22.48
CA PRO A 90 3.15 9.92 -23.46
C PRO A 90 4.03 11.13 -23.80
N PHE A 91 5.30 10.88 -24.08
CA PHE A 91 6.21 11.90 -24.60
C PHE A 91 5.87 12.21 -26.06
N ILE A 92 5.54 13.46 -26.33
CA ILE A 92 5.20 13.98 -27.65
C ILE A 92 6.49 14.46 -28.33
N ALA A 93 6.76 13.99 -29.55
CA ALA A 93 7.88 14.49 -30.35
C ALA A 93 7.68 15.96 -30.72
N ASN A 94 8.71 16.81 -30.59
CA ASN A 94 8.65 18.19 -31.03
C ASN A 94 8.97 18.33 -32.53
N GLU A 95 7.93 18.53 -33.34
CA GLU A 95 7.99 18.79 -34.79
C GLU A 95 7.82 20.29 -35.11
N GLY A 96 8.10 21.16 -34.14
CA GLY A 96 7.99 22.62 -34.24
C GLY A 96 6.73 23.20 -33.61
N GLN A 97 6.02 22.43 -32.78
CA GLN A 97 4.89 22.92 -32.01
C GLN A 97 5.30 23.63 -30.71
N THR A 98 6.51 23.44 -30.21
CA THR A 98 7.00 24.20 -29.06
C THR A 98 8.38 24.78 -29.37
N ASP A 99 9.06 25.37 -28.38
CA ASP A 99 10.38 25.95 -28.56
C ASP A 99 11.34 24.95 -29.22
N GLU A 100 12.16 25.44 -30.15
CA GLU A 100 13.02 24.61 -30.98
C GLU A 100 14.09 23.84 -30.19
N GLN A 101 14.36 24.26 -28.95
CA GLN A 101 15.28 23.57 -28.03
C GLN A 101 14.69 22.30 -27.43
N VAL A 102 13.37 22.13 -27.43
CA VAL A 102 12.72 20.90 -26.93
C VAL A 102 12.80 19.81 -28.00
N ALA A 103 13.16 18.59 -27.59
CA ALA A 103 13.10 17.41 -28.43
C ALA A 103 11.80 16.62 -28.20
N TYR A 104 11.45 16.40 -26.92
CA TYR A 104 10.24 15.71 -26.49
C TYR A 104 9.64 16.41 -25.28
N TYR A 105 8.33 16.32 -25.07
CA TYR A 105 7.72 16.76 -23.82
C TYR A 105 6.50 15.92 -23.48
N ALA A 106 6.26 15.77 -22.18
CA ALA A 106 5.05 15.19 -21.62
C ALA A 106 4.30 16.28 -20.85
N LYS A 107 2.98 16.34 -21.03
CA LYS A 107 2.11 17.23 -20.25
C LYS A 107 1.60 16.43 -19.05
N THR A 108 2.23 16.57 -17.90
CA THR A 108 1.74 15.98 -16.64
C THR A 108 0.77 16.95 -15.99
N PHE A 109 0.06 16.52 -14.95
CA PHE A 109 -0.86 17.36 -14.19
C PHE A 109 -0.15 18.33 -13.25
N GLY A 110 1.05 17.93 -12.79
CA GLY A 110 1.93 18.80 -12.02
C GLY A 110 2.60 19.87 -12.87
N GLY A 111 2.58 19.74 -14.21
CA GLY A 111 3.23 20.67 -15.11
C GLY A 111 3.70 20.02 -16.41
N THR A 112 4.40 20.77 -17.26
CA THR A 112 5.00 20.18 -18.46
C THR A 112 6.44 19.77 -18.17
N VAL A 113 6.80 18.53 -18.50
CA VAL A 113 8.19 18.06 -18.47
C VAL A 113 8.73 18.01 -19.89
N CYS A 114 9.83 18.70 -20.14
CA CYS A 114 10.48 18.80 -21.45
C CYS A 114 11.86 18.16 -21.41
N VAL A 115 12.18 17.37 -22.43
CA VAL A 115 13.52 16.88 -22.73
C VAL A 115 14.09 17.78 -23.83
N THR A 116 15.21 18.46 -23.59
CA THR A 116 15.82 19.35 -24.57
C THR A 116 16.72 18.57 -25.54
N LYS A 117 16.98 19.15 -26.72
CA LYS A 117 17.94 18.61 -27.71
C LYS A 117 19.38 18.59 -27.20
N GLU A 118 19.66 19.39 -26.17
CA GLU A 118 20.93 19.43 -25.46
C GLU A 118 20.94 18.49 -24.23
N GLY A 119 19.90 17.67 -24.04
CA GLY A 119 19.85 16.65 -22.99
C GLY A 119 19.51 17.14 -21.59
N GLY A 120 18.99 18.35 -21.45
CA GLY A 120 18.43 18.84 -20.19
C GLY A 120 16.99 18.34 -19.99
N ILE A 121 16.58 18.21 -18.73
CA ILE A 121 15.18 17.97 -18.34
C ILE A 121 14.65 19.24 -17.70
N VAL A 122 13.54 19.77 -18.21
CA VAL A 122 12.95 21.03 -17.73
C VAL A 122 11.54 20.76 -17.25
N TYR A 123 11.28 21.07 -15.99
CA TYR A 123 9.98 20.99 -15.34
C TYR A 123 9.36 22.40 -15.31
N LEU A 124 8.20 22.56 -15.93
CA LEU A 124 7.42 23.80 -15.95
C LEU A 124 6.22 23.63 -15.04
N LEU A 125 6.31 24.14 -13.81
CA LEU A 125 5.34 23.96 -12.73
C LEU A 125 4.47 25.23 -12.59
N PRO A 126 3.19 25.21 -13.01
CA PRO A 126 2.32 26.38 -12.91
C PRO A 126 1.90 26.68 -11.46
N LYS A 127 1.72 27.97 -11.12
CA LYS A 127 1.07 28.41 -9.88
C LYS A 127 -0.42 28.60 -10.14
N TYR A 128 -1.25 27.96 -9.32
CA TYR A 128 -2.70 28.20 -9.31
C TYR A 128 -3.03 29.15 -8.15
N GLU A 129 -3.61 30.33 -8.42
CA GLU A 129 -4.11 31.23 -7.36
C GLU A 129 -5.51 30.79 -6.92
N ALA A 130 -5.73 30.68 -5.61
CA ALA A 130 -7.06 30.50 -5.03
C ALA A 130 -7.80 31.85 -5.00
N ASP A 131 -9.04 31.90 -5.52
CA ASP A 131 -9.86 33.10 -5.61
C ASP A 131 -10.15 33.74 -4.23
N ALA A 132 -9.49 34.85 -3.91
CA ALA A 132 -9.79 35.69 -2.76
C ALA A 132 -10.42 37.03 -3.20
N LYS A 133 -11.76 37.12 -3.23
CA LYS A 133 -12.48 38.41 -3.23
C LYS A 133 -13.70 38.39 -2.32
N GLY A 134 -13.50 38.79 -1.06
CA GLY A 134 -14.58 39.23 -0.20
C GLY A 134 -15.23 40.52 -0.71
N ARG A 135 -16.56 40.55 -0.79
CA ARG A 135 -17.35 41.80 -0.79
C ARG A 135 -18.24 41.81 0.45
N HIS A 136 -18.03 42.82 1.28
CA HIS A 136 -18.85 43.14 2.43
C HIS A 136 -20.30 43.49 2.05
N THR A 137 -21.27 42.91 2.76
CA THR A 137 -22.53 43.60 3.12
C THR A 137 -22.93 43.24 4.55
N ASN A 138 -23.07 44.26 5.39
CA ASN A 138 -23.58 44.21 6.77
C ASN A 138 -25.06 43.80 6.84
N SER A 139 -25.44 42.93 7.78
CA SER A 139 -26.51 43.21 8.77
C SER A 139 -26.72 42.05 9.76
N ASN A 140 -26.80 42.39 11.05
CA ASN A 140 -26.99 41.54 12.23
C ASN A 140 -28.29 40.71 12.27
N ARG A 141 -28.22 39.41 12.64
CA ARG A 141 -28.97 38.78 13.76
C ARG A 141 -28.67 37.28 13.96
N ALA A 142 -28.20 36.96 15.17
CA ALA A 142 -28.35 35.77 16.04
C ALA A 142 -28.44 34.32 15.47
N GLU A 143 -27.48 33.52 15.96
CA GLU A 143 -27.48 32.10 16.39
C GLU A 143 -27.65 30.95 15.37
N GLY A 144 -26.61 30.11 15.31
CA GLY A 144 -26.68 28.67 14.99
C GLY A 144 -26.03 28.24 13.67
N GLN A 145 -25.15 27.25 13.76
CA GLN A 145 -24.60 26.36 12.71
C GLN A 145 -23.17 26.60 12.21
N ASP A 146 -22.46 25.47 12.20
CA ASP A 146 -21.07 25.22 11.85
C ASP A 146 -20.74 25.59 10.40
N HIS A 147 -19.63 26.29 10.22
CA HIS A 147 -19.09 26.63 8.90
C HIS A 147 -18.11 25.55 8.43
N VAL A 148 -18.57 24.74 7.47
CA VAL A 148 -17.74 23.93 6.56
C VAL A 148 -17.05 24.86 5.55
N PRO A 149 -15.74 24.72 5.26
CA PRO A 149 -15.11 25.42 4.14
C PRO A 149 -15.63 24.83 2.82
N SER A 150 -16.41 25.60 2.07
CA SER A 150 -16.86 25.20 0.73
C SER A 150 -15.73 25.38 -0.29
N TYR A 151 -15.28 24.28 -0.91
CA TYR A 151 -14.48 24.33 -2.13
C TYR A 151 -15.38 24.76 -3.31
N SER A 152 -15.33 26.04 -3.69
CA SER A 152 -16.08 26.53 -4.85
C SER A 152 -15.30 26.39 -6.14
N THR A 153 -15.98 25.84 -7.15
CA THR A 153 -15.68 25.82 -8.58
C THR A 153 -15.06 27.12 -9.12
N GLY A 154 -13.75 27.10 -9.33
CA GLY A 154 -12.95 28.23 -9.86
C GLY A 154 -12.18 27.92 -11.14
N VAL A 155 -12.69 27.04 -12.00
CA VAL A 155 -12.10 26.78 -13.34
C VAL A 155 -12.99 27.47 -14.38
N MET A 156 -12.66 28.71 -14.79
CA MET A 156 -13.03 29.34 -16.09
C MET A 156 -12.82 30.88 -16.19
N THR A 157 -12.37 31.56 -15.13
CA THR A 157 -12.23 33.03 -14.99
C THR A 157 -11.11 33.84 -15.68
N SER A 158 -10.17 33.26 -16.43
CA SER A 158 -8.75 33.74 -16.49
C SER A 158 -8.15 34.48 -17.69
N LEU A 159 -8.63 34.31 -18.92
CA LEU A 159 -7.86 34.78 -20.07
C LEU A 159 -7.98 36.28 -20.25
N LEU A 160 -6.84 36.96 -20.09
CA LEU A 160 -6.38 38.17 -20.78
C LEU A 160 -5.20 38.69 -19.94
N SER A 161 -3.89 38.43 -20.18
CA SER A 161 -2.73 39.35 -19.89
C SER A 161 -1.34 38.79 -20.07
N GLN A 162 -0.37 39.71 -20.10
CA GLN A 162 1.06 39.43 -20.16
C GLN A 162 1.62 38.97 -18.80
N PRO A 163 2.24 37.79 -18.71
CA PRO A 163 2.80 37.27 -17.45
C PRO A 163 4.14 37.93 -17.08
N ARG A 164 4.35 38.19 -15.78
CA ARG A 164 5.67 38.39 -15.17
C ARG A 164 6.06 37.13 -14.39
N TRP A 165 7.20 36.56 -14.75
CA TRP A 165 7.74 35.36 -14.14
C TRP A 165 8.93 35.68 -13.24
N THR A 166 8.97 35.13 -12.04
CA THR A 166 10.12 35.22 -11.13
C THR A 166 11.02 34.01 -11.33
N SER A 167 11.97 34.09 -12.26
CA SER A 167 13.12 33.18 -12.26
C SER A 167 14.39 33.97 -12.56
N GLN A 168 15.48 33.68 -11.86
CA GLN A 168 16.83 34.15 -12.18
C GLN A 168 17.50 33.33 -13.30
N LEU A 169 16.74 32.54 -14.08
CA LEU A 169 17.26 31.94 -15.32
C LEU A 169 17.31 33.04 -16.38
N HIS A 170 18.52 33.48 -16.74
CA HIS A 170 18.76 34.55 -17.73
C HIS A 170 18.24 34.20 -19.14
N ASP A 171 17.99 32.93 -19.41
CA ASP A 171 17.50 32.40 -20.68
C ASP A 171 15.97 32.34 -20.72
N LYS A 172 15.31 33.33 -21.33
CA LYS A 172 13.84 33.48 -21.37
C LYS A 172 13.10 32.52 -22.32
N TRP A 173 13.74 31.52 -22.91
CA TRP A 173 13.09 30.65 -23.92
C TRP A 173 11.93 29.83 -23.34
N TRP A 174 12.02 29.39 -22.08
CA TRP A 174 10.92 28.70 -21.38
C TRP A 174 9.64 29.57 -21.30
N GLN A 175 9.76 30.90 -21.35
CA GLN A 175 8.60 31.79 -21.43
C GLN A 175 7.80 31.57 -22.72
N LYS A 176 8.44 31.21 -23.84
CA LYS A 176 7.75 30.86 -25.09
C LYS A 176 7.00 29.53 -25.00
N ILE A 177 7.49 28.59 -24.20
CA ILE A 177 6.84 27.29 -23.96
C ILE A 177 5.61 27.48 -23.08
N ALA A 178 5.76 28.23 -21.98
CA ALA A 178 4.65 28.59 -21.11
C ALA A 178 3.58 29.45 -21.83
N GLN A 179 3.99 30.28 -22.81
CA GLN A 179 3.09 31.06 -23.68
C GLN A 179 2.47 30.24 -24.84
N GLY A 180 2.93 29.01 -25.09
CA GLY A 180 2.53 28.16 -26.22
C GLY A 180 1.32 27.24 -25.96
N GLY A 181 0.68 27.34 -24.80
CA GLY A 181 -0.55 26.60 -24.45
C GLY A 181 -1.80 27.18 -25.14
N PRO A 182 -2.77 26.35 -25.55
CA PRO A 182 -3.96 26.80 -26.26
C PRO A 182 -4.99 27.30 -25.26
N ASP A 183 -5.47 28.53 -25.42
CA ASP A 183 -6.82 28.91 -25.01
C ASP A 183 -7.29 30.08 -25.88
N ASN A 184 -7.63 29.75 -27.13
CA ASN A 184 -8.59 30.54 -27.88
C ASN A 184 -9.31 29.66 -28.90
N ILE A 185 -10.12 28.73 -28.38
CA ILE A 185 -10.91 27.78 -29.20
C ILE A 185 -12.23 28.43 -29.68
N PHE A 186 -12.58 29.67 -29.27
CA PHE A 186 -13.87 30.28 -29.60
C PHE A 186 -13.85 31.61 -30.39
N GLY A 187 -12.70 32.06 -30.90
CA GLY A 187 -12.69 33.19 -31.83
C GLY A 187 -13.29 34.51 -31.31
N VAL A 188 -13.22 34.77 -30.01
CA VAL A 188 -13.67 36.03 -29.40
C VAL A 188 -12.50 37.02 -29.37
N GLN A 189 -12.71 38.23 -29.89
CA GLN A 189 -11.71 39.31 -29.81
C GLN A 189 -11.47 39.71 -28.34
N PRO A 190 -10.21 39.95 -27.92
CA PRO A 190 -9.87 40.21 -26.52
C PRO A 190 -10.36 41.58 -26.02
N ASP A 191 -11.13 41.60 -24.93
CA ASP A 191 -11.43 42.80 -24.13
C ASP A 191 -10.28 43.12 -23.15
N ASN A 192 -10.16 44.37 -22.69
CA ASN A 192 -8.93 44.95 -22.13
C ASN A 192 -8.45 44.52 -20.71
N HIS A 193 -8.72 43.31 -20.19
CA HIS A 193 -8.46 43.00 -18.75
C HIS A 193 -7.32 42.02 -18.44
N LYS A 194 -6.13 42.57 -18.17
CA LYS A 194 -4.87 41.90 -17.84
C LYS A 194 -4.80 41.04 -16.50
N GLN A 195 -5.13 39.73 -16.43
CA GLN A 195 -4.61 38.69 -15.46
C GLN A 195 -3.29 37.94 -15.82
N GLU A 196 -2.32 37.89 -14.89
CA GLU A 196 -0.94 37.35 -15.05
C GLU A 196 -0.81 35.88 -14.57
N LEU A 197 -0.26 34.97 -15.39
CA LEU A 197 0.13 33.61 -14.97
C LEU A 197 1.52 33.61 -14.29
N SER A 198 1.65 32.92 -13.14
CA SER A 198 2.92 32.72 -12.42
C SER A 198 3.24 31.23 -12.25
N GLY A 199 4.50 30.85 -12.03
CA GLY A 199 4.94 29.45 -11.89
C GLY A 199 6.46 29.33 -11.71
N VAL A 200 6.94 28.12 -11.41
CA VAL A 200 8.35 27.78 -11.19
C VAL A 200 8.88 26.94 -12.35
N THR A 201 10.14 27.16 -12.72
CA THR A 201 10.87 26.31 -13.65
C THR A 201 12.03 25.64 -12.93
N LEU A 202 12.09 24.30 -12.94
CA LEU A 202 13.25 23.54 -12.51
C LEU A 202 13.95 22.94 -13.73
N LYS A 203 15.28 22.97 -13.75
CA LYS A 203 16.07 22.40 -14.84
C LYS A 203 17.12 21.44 -14.28
N GLU A 204 17.13 20.21 -14.77
CA GLU A 204 18.19 19.23 -14.53
C GLU A 204 19.13 19.15 -15.74
N GLU A 205 20.42 19.30 -15.50
CA GLU A 205 21.48 19.22 -16.52
C GLU A 205 22.52 18.16 -16.13
N PHE A 206 22.88 17.27 -17.05
CA PHE A 206 23.85 16.21 -16.80
C PHE A 206 25.28 16.73 -16.96
N VAL A 207 25.89 17.16 -15.86
CA VAL A 207 27.22 17.79 -15.81
C VAL A 207 28.31 16.79 -16.16
N GLY A 208 29.08 17.10 -17.21
CA GLY A 208 30.13 16.22 -17.71
C GLY A 208 29.61 15.10 -18.62
N GLY A 209 28.31 15.10 -18.94
CA GLY A 209 27.76 14.30 -20.04
C GLY A 209 28.35 14.75 -21.38
N LYS A 210 28.51 13.82 -22.33
CA LYS A 210 29.23 14.08 -23.59
C LYS A 210 28.30 14.37 -24.76
N THR A 211 27.41 13.44 -25.06
CA THR A 211 26.57 13.45 -26.26
C THR A 211 25.26 12.76 -25.95
N PHE A 212 24.16 13.37 -26.34
CA PHE A 212 22.82 12.86 -26.11
C PHE A 212 22.26 12.28 -27.41
N ASP A 213 21.73 11.06 -27.37
CA ASP A 213 20.95 10.47 -28.46
C ASP A 213 19.47 10.56 -28.09
N ILE A 214 18.94 11.78 -28.15
CA ILE A 214 17.56 12.04 -27.73
C ILE A 214 16.59 11.45 -28.74
N ARG A 215 15.86 10.42 -28.33
CA ARG A 215 14.84 9.78 -29.17
C ARG A 215 13.69 9.24 -28.34
N GLY A 216 12.55 9.05 -28.99
CA GLY A 216 11.41 8.36 -28.43
C GLY A 216 11.57 6.85 -28.59
N GLU A 217 11.30 6.09 -27.53
CA GLU A 217 11.28 4.62 -27.55
C GLU A 217 9.89 4.11 -27.19
N LYS A 218 9.53 2.93 -27.73
CA LYS A 218 8.17 2.35 -27.68
C LYS A 218 7.10 3.35 -28.12
N ARG A 219 6.92 3.46 -29.43
CA ARG A 219 5.92 4.36 -30.03
C ARG A 219 4.52 3.98 -29.56
N SER A 220 3.80 4.93 -28.95
CA SER A 220 2.44 4.71 -28.47
C SER A 220 1.43 4.76 -29.62
N GLU A 221 0.25 4.19 -29.41
CA GLU A 221 -0.87 4.27 -30.36
C GLU A 221 -1.43 5.69 -30.47
N THR A 222 -1.38 6.44 -29.36
CA THR A 222 -1.81 7.84 -29.26
C THR A 222 -1.02 8.75 -30.21
N LYS A 223 -1.74 9.62 -30.92
CA LYS A 223 -1.16 10.68 -31.76
C LYS A 223 -1.74 12.02 -31.38
N VAL A 224 -0.93 13.07 -31.48
CA VAL A 224 -1.35 14.42 -31.12
C VAL A 224 -1.32 15.32 -32.35
N SER A 225 -2.32 16.20 -32.48
CA SER A 225 -2.39 17.21 -33.53
C SER A 225 -2.58 18.61 -32.94
N TYR A 226 -1.86 19.59 -33.47
CA TYR A 226 -1.89 21.00 -33.09
C TYR A 226 -2.40 21.83 -34.26
N PHE A 227 -3.58 22.45 -34.09
CA PHE A 227 -4.18 23.34 -35.07
C PHE A 227 -4.08 24.79 -34.58
N ARG A 228 -2.96 25.46 -34.87
CA ARG A 228 -2.68 26.82 -34.39
C ARG A 228 -3.11 27.90 -35.37
N GLY A 229 -4.16 28.64 -35.01
CA GLY A 229 -4.70 29.72 -35.82
C GLY A 229 -5.36 29.24 -37.11
N ASN A 230 -5.69 30.19 -37.99
CA ASN A 230 -6.40 29.94 -39.25
C ASN A 230 -5.49 29.64 -40.44
N ASP A 231 -4.18 29.48 -40.21
CA ASP A 231 -3.18 29.18 -41.25
C ASP A 231 -2.84 27.68 -41.22
N PRO A 232 -3.33 26.86 -42.17
CA PRO A 232 -3.10 25.43 -42.17
C PRO A 232 -1.62 25.03 -42.30
N SER A 233 -0.75 25.93 -42.79
CA SER A 233 0.70 25.66 -42.85
C SER A 233 1.35 25.59 -41.47
N LYS A 234 0.67 26.13 -40.44
CA LYS A 234 1.09 26.09 -39.03
C LYS A 234 0.47 24.91 -38.28
N TRP A 235 -0.36 24.11 -38.93
CA TRP A 235 -0.94 22.93 -38.33
C TRP A 235 0.06 21.78 -38.36
N LYS A 236 0.11 21.02 -37.26
CA LYS A 236 0.90 19.80 -37.14
C LYS A 236 -0.05 18.67 -36.82
N THR A 237 -0.10 17.65 -37.65
CA THR A 237 -1.04 16.54 -37.49
C THR A 237 -0.30 15.22 -37.37
N ASN A 238 -0.90 14.25 -36.68
CA ASN A 238 -0.35 12.91 -36.52
C ASN A 238 1.05 12.85 -35.89
N ILE A 239 1.38 13.78 -34.99
CA ILE A 239 2.66 13.78 -34.29
C ILE A 239 2.75 12.48 -33.47
N ALA A 240 3.88 11.80 -33.62
CA ALA A 240 4.14 10.56 -32.89
C ALA A 240 4.32 10.84 -31.40
N THR A 241 3.80 9.92 -30.59
CA THR A 241 4.05 9.89 -29.15
C THR A 241 4.72 8.58 -28.76
N TYR A 242 5.38 8.59 -27.61
CA TYR A 242 6.27 7.54 -27.16
C TYR A 242 6.10 7.33 -25.67
N GLU A 243 6.22 6.08 -25.22
CA GLU A 243 6.19 5.79 -23.78
C GLU A 243 7.44 6.33 -23.07
N TYR A 244 8.59 6.28 -23.75
CA TYR A 244 9.86 6.73 -23.19
C TYR A 244 10.48 7.84 -24.03
N ALA A 245 11.09 8.80 -23.35
CA ALA A 245 12.13 9.64 -23.94
C ALA A 245 13.48 9.16 -23.41
N THR A 246 14.34 8.62 -24.27
CA THR A 246 15.71 8.26 -23.91
C THR A 246 16.65 9.42 -24.19
N LEU A 247 17.65 9.57 -23.32
CA LEU A 247 18.74 10.51 -23.53
C LEU A 247 19.98 9.84 -24.19
N GLY A 248 19.91 8.52 -24.41
CA GLY A 248 21.03 7.71 -24.87
C GLY A 248 22.11 7.53 -23.80
N GLU A 249 23.34 7.21 -24.24
CA GLU A 249 24.52 7.08 -23.37
C GLU A 249 25.05 8.47 -22.95
N VAL A 250 24.48 9.01 -21.87
CA VAL A 250 24.80 10.36 -21.37
C VAL A 250 26.22 10.43 -20.80
N TYR A 251 26.60 9.39 -20.05
CA TYR A 251 27.96 9.21 -19.55
C TYR A 251 28.55 7.91 -20.08
N LYS A 252 29.88 7.75 -20.04
CA LYS A 252 30.53 6.57 -20.60
C LYS A 252 29.98 5.29 -19.93
N GLY A 253 29.26 4.49 -20.71
CA GLY A 253 28.56 3.27 -20.30
C GLY A 253 27.35 3.50 -19.39
N ILE A 254 26.69 4.68 -19.41
CA ILE A 254 25.47 4.95 -18.64
C ILE A 254 24.40 5.54 -19.55
N GLU A 255 23.33 4.78 -19.75
CA GLU A 255 22.12 5.21 -20.46
C GLU A 255 21.08 5.80 -19.49
N ILE A 256 20.30 6.78 -19.95
CA ILE A 256 19.25 7.42 -19.15
C ILE A 256 17.93 7.42 -19.92
N ARG A 257 16.83 6.99 -19.26
CA ARG A 257 15.48 6.98 -19.83
C ARG A 257 14.48 7.64 -18.89
N LEU A 258 13.45 8.26 -19.48
CA LEU A 258 12.36 8.92 -18.77
C LEU A 258 11.01 8.31 -19.14
N LYS A 259 10.13 8.22 -18.14
CA LYS A 259 8.71 7.83 -18.31
C LYS A 259 7.84 8.74 -17.45
N ALA A 260 6.67 9.16 -17.94
CA ALA A 260 5.81 10.14 -17.29
C ALA A 260 4.39 9.59 -17.05
N TYR A 261 3.81 9.94 -15.90
CA TYR A 261 2.47 9.53 -15.47
C TYR A 261 1.86 10.67 -14.66
N GLY A 262 0.56 10.92 -14.79
CA GLY A 262 -0.12 11.70 -13.76
C GLY A 262 0.50 13.05 -13.47
N ASN A 263 1.04 13.22 -12.25
CA ASN A 263 1.84 14.37 -11.81
C ASN A 263 3.38 14.10 -11.75
N ASN A 264 3.88 12.91 -12.10
CA ASN A 264 5.24 12.43 -11.81
C ASN A 264 6.04 12.01 -13.07
N VAL A 265 7.38 11.94 -12.95
CA VAL A 265 8.30 11.46 -13.99
C VAL A 265 9.41 10.59 -13.39
N GLU A 266 9.48 9.34 -13.83
CA GLU A 266 10.49 8.35 -13.43
C GLU A 266 11.79 8.51 -14.25
N LYS A 267 12.92 8.27 -13.58
CA LYS A 267 14.28 8.32 -14.15
C LYS A 267 14.99 6.98 -13.95
N LEU A 268 15.29 6.29 -15.05
CA LEU A 268 16.02 5.03 -15.04
C LEU A 268 17.47 5.26 -15.48
N PHE A 269 18.43 4.88 -14.64
CA PHE A 269 19.86 4.92 -14.97
C PHE A 269 20.39 3.51 -15.19
N CYS A 270 20.76 3.19 -16.42
CA CYS A 270 21.29 1.87 -16.79
C CYS A 270 22.82 1.93 -16.94
N VAL A 271 23.54 1.41 -15.95
CA VAL A 271 25.00 1.44 -15.85
C VAL A 271 25.58 0.13 -16.40
N LYS A 272 26.20 0.19 -17.58
CA LYS A 272 26.80 -0.95 -18.29
C LYS A 272 28.04 -1.50 -17.58
N PRO A 273 28.50 -2.73 -17.90
CA PRO A 273 29.61 -3.36 -17.21
C PRO A 273 30.88 -2.53 -17.31
N GLY A 274 31.59 -2.38 -16.20
CA GLY A 274 32.80 -1.57 -16.08
C GLY A 274 32.58 -0.05 -16.03
N ALA A 275 31.36 0.46 -16.26
CA ALA A 275 31.06 1.87 -16.08
C ALA A 275 31.11 2.27 -14.59
N ASN A 276 31.30 3.57 -14.31
CA ASN A 276 31.33 4.08 -12.95
C ASN A 276 30.04 4.88 -12.67
N PRO A 277 29.11 4.42 -11.82
CA PRO A 277 27.87 5.14 -11.52
C PRO A 277 28.12 6.48 -10.83
N GLU A 278 29.26 6.63 -10.15
CA GLU A 278 29.61 7.89 -9.49
C GLU A 278 29.91 9.04 -10.47
N GLN A 279 30.03 8.75 -11.78
CA GLN A 279 30.15 9.79 -12.81
C GLN A 279 28.83 10.52 -13.06
N ILE A 280 27.69 9.96 -12.62
CA ILE A 280 26.38 10.61 -12.71
C ILE A 280 26.41 11.85 -11.81
N ASN A 281 26.25 13.02 -12.43
CA ASN A 281 26.29 14.31 -11.77
C ASN A 281 25.29 15.26 -12.43
N ILE A 282 24.23 15.61 -11.73
CA ILE A 282 23.07 16.33 -12.25
C ILE A 282 23.01 17.67 -11.55
N ARG A 283 23.08 18.76 -12.30
CA ARG A 283 22.87 20.11 -11.81
C ARG A 283 21.39 20.44 -11.85
N LEU A 284 20.84 20.78 -10.69
CA LEU A 284 19.51 21.32 -10.53
C LEU A 284 19.57 22.86 -10.47
N SER A 285 18.87 23.52 -11.37
CA SER A 285 18.71 24.97 -11.43
C SER A 285 17.24 25.35 -11.26
N GLY A 286 16.97 26.55 -10.71
CA GLY A 286 15.60 27.04 -10.46
C GLY A 286 15.09 26.82 -9.03
N ALA A 287 15.93 26.25 -8.15
CA ALA A 287 15.70 26.19 -6.71
C ALA A 287 15.75 27.59 -6.08
N GLU A 288 14.87 27.89 -5.13
CA GLU A 288 14.92 29.14 -4.36
C GLU A 288 15.90 29.02 -3.18
N THR A 289 16.57 30.13 -2.86
CA THR A 289 17.30 30.31 -1.61
C THR A 289 16.50 31.25 -0.71
N SER A 290 15.89 30.73 0.37
CA SER A 290 15.19 31.58 1.34
C SER A 290 16.18 32.28 2.26
N LEU A 291 16.04 33.60 2.46
CA LEU A 291 16.85 34.37 3.42
C LEU A 291 16.41 34.16 4.88
N GLU A 292 15.22 33.59 5.10
CA GLU A 292 14.59 33.44 6.42
C GLU A 292 14.88 32.09 7.10
N LYS A 293 15.25 31.05 6.33
CA LYS A 293 15.69 29.75 6.86
C LYS A 293 17.15 29.56 6.46
N GLU A 294 18.04 29.24 7.41
CA GLU A 294 19.46 28.95 7.18
C GLU A 294 19.72 27.65 6.37
N VAL A 295 18.85 27.31 5.42
CA VAL A 295 18.99 26.13 4.56
C VAL A 295 19.24 26.62 3.14
N ALA A 296 20.48 26.43 2.68
CA ALA A 296 20.84 26.56 1.28
C ALA A 296 20.14 25.46 0.46
N GLY A 297 19.83 25.76 -0.81
CA GLY A 297 19.10 24.87 -1.70
C GLY A 297 19.72 23.48 -1.83
N LEU A 298 18.86 22.55 -2.27
CA LEU A 298 19.07 21.11 -2.49
C LEU A 298 19.65 20.37 -1.27
N SER A 299 18.79 19.59 -0.61
CA SER A 299 19.16 18.73 0.51
C SER A 299 18.75 17.28 0.22
N VAL A 300 19.33 16.34 0.98
CA VAL A 300 18.78 14.99 1.10
C VAL A 300 18.14 14.93 2.48
N ASN A 301 16.84 14.67 2.55
CA ASN A 301 16.14 14.57 3.82
C ASN A 301 16.45 13.23 4.50
N GLU A 302 15.92 13.05 5.71
CA GLU A 302 16.16 11.86 6.53
C GLU A 302 15.60 10.58 5.88
N GLN A 303 14.69 10.74 4.93
CA GLN A 303 14.07 9.68 4.13
C GLN A 303 14.94 9.25 2.93
N GLY A 304 16.08 9.91 2.72
CA GLY A 304 16.93 9.67 1.56
C GLY A 304 16.37 10.26 0.26
N GLU A 305 15.32 11.08 0.32
CA GLU A 305 14.76 11.82 -0.81
C GLU A 305 15.59 13.07 -1.08
N LEU A 306 15.69 13.47 -2.35
CA LEU A 306 16.29 14.74 -2.73
C LEU A 306 15.21 15.83 -2.66
N VAL A 307 15.44 16.89 -1.88
CA VAL A 307 14.47 17.96 -1.66
C VAL A 307 15.02 19.29 -2.14
N THR A 308 14.23 20.02 -2.92
CA THR A 308 14.54 21.40 -3.32
C THR A 308 13.40 22.33 -2.96
N GLU A 309 13.71 23.51 -2.40
CA GLU A 309 12.71 24.54 -2.16
C GLU A 309 12.45 25.35 -3.43
N THR A 310 11.19 25.75 -3.63
CA THR A 310 10.78 26.60 -4.75
C THR A 310 9.76 27.65 -4.30
N ALA A 311 9.46 28.63 -5.16
CA ALA A 311 8.43 29.64 -4.91
C ALA A 311 7.02 29.05 -4.68
N LEU A 312 6.81 27.78 -5.03
CA LEU A 312 5.55 27.04 -4.88
C LEU A 312 5.55 26.08 -3.69
N GLY A 313 6.66 26.02 -2.93
CA GLY A 313 6.90 25.02 -1.90
C GLY A 313 7.95 23.98 -2.31
N PRO A 314 8.21 22.98 -1.45
CA PRO A 314 9.24 21.97 -1.69
C PRO A 314 8.84 21.01 -2.80
N VAL A 315 9.80 20.70 -3.69
CA VAL A 315 9.72 19.63 -4.68
C VAL A 315 10.65 18.50 -4.24
N LYS A 316 10.15 17.26 -4.27
CA LYS A 316 10.86 16.06 -3.78
C LYS A 316 11.11 15.07 -4.91
N PHE A 317 12.25 14.37 -4.85
CA PHE A 317 12.54 13.20 -5.66
C PHE A 317 12.72 11.98 -4.75
N THR A 318 12.05 10.89 -5.09
CA THR A 318 12.08 9.62 -4.35
C THR A 318 13.51 9.11 -4.13
N LYS A 319 13.74 8.41 -3.01
CA LYS A 319 15.02 7.76 -2.72
C LYS A 319 15.36 6.75 -3.82
N PRO A 320 16.60 6.72 -4.35
CA PRO A 320 16.97 5.74 -5.35
C PRO A 320 17.10 4.34 -4.74
N VAL A 321 16.76 3.30 -5.52
CA VAL A 321 17.15 1.90 -5.28
C VAL A 321 18.09 1.48 -6.42
N ALA A 322 18.99 0.53 -6.19
CA ALA A 322 19.83 0.01 -7.26
C ALA A 322 19.96 -1.51 -7.18
N TYR A 323 20.15 -2.14 -8.35
CA TYR A 323 20.16 -3.60 -8.45
C TYR A 323 20.88 -4.10 -9.71
N GLN A 324 21.24 -5.37 -9.71
CA GLN A 324 21.79 -6.10 -10.84
C GLN A 324 20.95 -7.33 -11.16
N GLU A 325 20.85 -7.69 -12.43
CA GLU A 325 20.27 -8.97 -12.82
C GLU A 325 21.39 -10.01 -13.01
N ILE A 326 21.44 -11.00 -12.11
CA ILE A 326 22.45 -12.06 -12.12
C ILE A 326 21.72 -13.40 -12.16
N ASN A 327 21.89 -14.14 -13.26
CA ASN A 327 21.27 -15.44 -13.48
C ASN A 327 19.73 -15.40 -13.33
N GLY A 328 19.08 -14.32 -13.78
CA GLY A 328 17.63 -14.12 -13.67
C GLY A 328 17.13 -13.71 -12.28
N LYS A 329 18.01 -13.48 -11.31
CA LYS A 329 17.67 -12.96 -9.97
C LYS A 329 18.12 -11.50 -9.83
N ARG A 330 17.31 -10.68 -9.14
CA ARG A 330 17.63 -9.27 -8.82
C ARG A 330 18.50 -9.27 -7.58
N VAL A 331 19.72 -8.74 -7.70
CA VAL A 331 20.68 -8.58 -6.60
C VAL A 331 20.76 -7.11 -6.26
N GLU A 332 20.34 -6.74 -5.05
CA GLU A 332 20.34 -5.36 -4.61
C GLU A 332 21.74 -4.77 -4.45
N VAL A 333 21.83 -3.46 -4.64
CA VAL A 333 23.02 -2.66 -4.42
C VAL A 333 22.60 -1.37 -3.71
N ASP A 334 23.11 -1.17 -2.48
CA ASP A 334 22.84 0.05 -1.73
C ASP A 334 23.19 1.29 -2.55
N VAL A 335 22.26 2.24 -2.61
CA VAL A 335 22.42 3.51 -3.30
C VAL A 335 21.79 4.66 -2.50
N GLY A 336 22.34 5.85 -2.65
CA GLY A 336 21.79 7.07 -2.07
C GLY A 336 22.16 8.31 -2.86
N TYR A 337 21.42 9.40 -2.67
CA TYR A 337 21.79 10.69 -3.27
C TYR A 337 23.08 11.25 -2.66
N ARG A 338 23.89 11.85 -3.52
CA ARG A 338 25.15 12.51 -3.15
C ARG A 338 25.11 13.96 -3.61
N LEU A 339 25.05 14.90 -2.68
CA LEU A 339 25.15 16.32 -2.97
C LEU A 339 26.61 16.72 -3.25
N LYS A 340 26.83 17.66 -4.17
CA LYS A 340 28.15 18.12 -4.59
C LYS A 340 28.21 19.65 -4.53
N GLY A 341 28.81 20.16 -3.44
CA GLY A 341 28.96 21.58 -3.14
C GLY A 341 28.88 21.84 -1.63
N SER A 342 29.61 22.82 -1.11
CA SER A 342 29.48 23.25 0.30
C SER A 342 28.29 24.20 0.43
N ALA A 343 27.50 24.08 1.50
CA ALA A 343 26.46 25.05 1.84
C ALA A 343 27.04 26.48 1.75
N PRO A 344 26.56 27.36 0.86
CA PRO A 344 27.09 28.70 0.75
C PRO A 344 26.89 29.46 2.06
N THR A 345 28.01 29.81 2.71
CA THR A 345 28.03 30.84 3.76
C THR A 345 27.77 32.21 3.12
N LYS A 346 26.48 32.54 2.91
CA LYS A 346 25.94 33.83 2.42
C LYS A 346 26.43 34.32 1.03
N PRO A 347 25.60 35.12 0.31
CA PRO A 347 25.49 35.01 -1.13
C PRO A 347 26.39 35.99 -1.90
N GLU A 348 27.34 35.44 -2.64
CA GLU A 348 27.48 35.83 -4.05
C GLU A 348 27.05 34.59 -4.85
N ILE A 349 25.74 34.46 -5.09
CA ILE A 349 25.22 33.43 -6.00
C ILE A 349 25.64 33.86 -7.42
N GLY A 350 26.79 33.38 -7.86
CA GLY A 350 27.11 33.26 -9.27
C GLY A 350 26.57 31.93 -9.79
N GLU A 351 25.58 31.99 -10.69
CA GLU A 351 25.26 31.11 -11.84
C GLU A 351 25.40 29.55 -11.79
N GLN A 352 25.83 28.90 -10.70
CA GLN A 352 26.38 27.53 -10.81
C GLN A 352 25.40 26.36 -10.53
N GLY A 353 24.15 26.61 -10.09
CA GLY A 353 23.19 25.55 -9.75
C GLY A 353 23.66 24.61 -8.62
N LEU A 354 22.81 23.68 -8.19
CA LEU A 354 23.13 22.72 -7.12
C LEU A 354 23.27 21.32 -7.71
N GLU A 355 24.40 20.66 -7.48
CA GLU A 355 24.71 19.38 -8.12
C GLU A 355 24.41 18.20 -7.17
N TYR A 356 23.82 17.14 -7.72
CA TYR A 356 23.62 15.87 -7.04
C TYR A 356 24.01 14.68 -7.93
N GLY A 357 24.28 13.53 -7.32
CA GLY A 357 24.53 12.27 -8.02
C GLY A 357 24.20 11.09 -7.10
N PHE A 358 24.88 9.97 -7.29
CA PHE A 358 24.66 8.77 -6.48
C PHE A 358 25.94 8.33 -5.76
N THR A 359 25.81 7.89 -4.51
CA THR A 359 26.74 6.97 -3.87
C THR A 359 26.20 5.56 -4.05
N VAL A 360 27.00 4.65 -4.62
CA VAL A 360 26.62 3.26 -4.85
C VAL A 360 27.60 2.37 -4.08
N ALA A 361 27.10 1.37 -3.36
CA ALA A 361 27.93 0.39 -2.67
C ALA A 361 28.69 -0.53 -3.64
N SER A 362 29.44 -1.51 -3.11
CA SER A 362 30.17 -2.46 -3.95
C SER A 362 29.20 -3.40 -4.67
N TYR A 363 29.44 -3.63 -5.97
CA TYR A 363 28.62 -4.48 -6.83
C TYR A 363 29.47 -5.21 -7.88
N ASP A 364 28.90 -6.22 -8.56
CA ASP A 364 29.59 -6.97 -9.63
C ASP A 364 29.70 -6.10 -10.88
N ARG A 365 30.90 -5.56 -11.11
CA ARG A 365 31.16 -4.66 -12.25
C ARG A 365 31.14 -5.36 -13.62
N THR A 366 30.94 -6.66 -13.68
CA THR A 366 30.76 -7.42 -14.93
C THR A 366 29.32 -7.47 -15.42
N LYS A 367 28.37 -6.97 -14.62
CA LYS A 367 26.93 -6.96 -14.91
C LYS A 367 26.41 -5.53 -15.00
N ASP A 368 25.26 -5.36 -15.65
CA ASP A 368 24.54 -4.09 -15.63
C ASP A 368 24.11 -3.77 -14.19
N LEU A 369 24.15 -2.50 -13.82
CA LEU A 369 23.56 -1.96 -12.59
C LEU A 369 22.45 -1.00 -13.02
N ILE A 370 21.25 -1.22 -12.52
CA ILE A 370 20.12 -0.32 -12.73
C ILE A 370 19.91 0.46 -11.44
N ILE A 371 19.77 1.79 -11.54
CA ILE A 371 19.32 2.64 -10.44
C ILE A 371 17.90 3.08 -10.78
N ASP A 372 16.94 2.65 -9.96
CA ASP A 372 15.50 2.81 -10.10
C ASP A 372 14.90 3.08 -8.71
N PRO A 373 14.15 4.16 -8.48
CA PRO A 373 13.60 4.46 -7.16
C PRO A 373 12.40 3.60 -6.65
N LEU A 374 12.00 2.49 -7.29
CA LEU A 374 10.88 1.63 -6.82
C LEU A 374 11.17 0.10 -6.81
N LEU A 375 10.69 -0.61 -5.79
CA LEU A 375 10.65 -2.09 -5.75
C LEU A 375 9.25 -2.63 -6.13
N ALA A 376 9.26 -3.81 -6.78
CA ALA A 376 8.20 -4.43 -7.58
C ALA A 376 6.78 -4.47 -6.97
N SER A 377 5.79 -4.06 -7.76
CA SER A 377 4.34 -4.26 -7.54
C SER A 377 3.66 -4.60 -8.87
N THR A 378 2.69 -5.53 -8.86
CA THR A 378 1.97 -6.05 -10.03
C THR A 378 0.50 -6.27 -9.73
N PHE A 379 -0.34 -6.24 -10.76
CA PHE A 379 -1.70 -6.78 -10.72
C PHE A 379 -1.74 -8.26 -11.14
N LEU A 380 -2.86 -8.91 -10.87
CA LEU A 380 -3.30 -10.21 -11.37
C LEU A 380 -4.83 -10.24 -11.37
N GLY A 381 -5.45 -10.20 -12.54
CA GLY A 381 -6.90 -10.19 -12.67
C GLY A 381 -7.35 -10.24 -14.13
N GLY A 382 -8.63 -10.50 -14.32
CA GLY A 382 -9.35 -10.43 -15.59
C GLY A 382 -10.44 -9.35 -15.53
N SER A 383 -11.59 -9.59 -16.14
CA SER A 383 -12.61 -8.56 -16.40
C SER A 383 -13.63 -8.32 -15.27
N ASN A 384 -13.67 -9.16 -14.24
CA ASN A 384 -14.60 -9.10 -13.10
C ASN A 384 -13.82 -9.04 -11.77
N ASP A 385 -14.48 -9.32 -10.64
CA ASP A 385 -13.82 -9.35 -9.32
C ASP A 385 -12.85 -10.53 -9.17
N ASP A 386 -11.63 -10.21 -8.75
CA ASP A 386 -10.53 -11.12 -8.47
C ASP A 386 -9.89 -10.77 -7.14
N CYS A 387 -10.06 -11.65 -6.14
CA CYS A 387 -9.72 -11.35 -4.75
C CYS A 387 -8.64 -12.28 -4.23
N GLY A 388 -7.48 -11.74 -3.83
CA GLY A 388 -6.36 -12.50 -3.25
C GLY A 388 -6.34 -12.42 -1.73
N PHE A 389 -6.30 -13.57 -1.06
CA PHE A 389 -6.44 -13.65 0.41
C PHE A 389 -5.20 -14.12 1.13
N SER A 390 -4.39 -15.00 0.54
CA SER A 390 -3.26 -15.59 1.24
C SER A 390 -2.07 -15.79 0.32
N ILE A 391 -0.89 -15.71 0.93
CA ILE A 391 0.41 -15.70 0.26
C ILE A 391 1.39 -16.63 0.97
N ALA A 392 2.12 -17.43 0.20
CA ALA A 392 3.21 -18.26 0.69
C ALA A 392 4.44 -18.17 -0.23
N LEU A 393 5.63 -18.40 0.32
CA LEU A 393 6.89 -18.27 -0.41
C LEU A 393 7.63 -19.61 -0.44
N ASP A 394 8.14 -20.01 -1.60
CA ASP A 394 9.06 -21.15 -1.66
C ASP A 394 10.49 -20.76 -1.25
N SER A 395 11.39 -21.75 -1.18
CA SER A 395 12.81 -21.54 -0.86
C SER A 395 13.59 -20.65 -1.84
N ASN A 396 13.03 -20.37 -3.02
CA ASN A 396 13.58 -19.41 -3.99
C ASN A 396 12.92 -18.02 -3.88
N SER A 397 12.06 -17.82 -2.89
CA SER A 397 11.16 -16.68 -2.73
C SER A 397 10.21 -16.50 -3.92
N ASN A 398 9.86 -17.57 -4.65
CA ASN A 398 8.74 -17.48 -5.58
C ASN A 398 7.45 -17.36 -4.78
N VAL A 399 6.53 -16.55 -5.29
CA VAL A 399 5.35 -16.11 -4.56
C VAL A 399 4.15 -16.92 -5.01
N PHE A 400 3.53 -17.66 -4.10
CA PHE A 400 2.28 -18.36 -4.33
C PHE A 400 1.13 -17.60 -3.69
N ILE A 401 0.05 -17.44 -4.43
CA ILE A 401 -1.15 -16.72 -4.01
C ILE A 401 -2.37 -17.58 -4.28
N THR A 402 -3.34 -17.52 -3.36
CA THR A 402 -4.68 -18.09 -3.54
C THR A 402 -5.76 -17.06 -3.27
N GLY A 403 -6.93 -17.30 -3.83
CA GLY A 403 -8.11 -16.45 -3.71
C GLY A 403 -9.27 -17.00 -4.51
N TYR A 404 -10.21 -16.14 -4.91
CA TYR A 404 -11.22 -16.48 -5.92
C TYR A 404 -11.20 -15.52 -7.10
N THR A 405 -11.77 -15.97 -8.21
CA THR A 405 -11.95 -15.19 -9.44
C THR A 405 -13.35 -15.36 -9.99
N ASN A 406 -13.99 -14.24 -10.36
CA ASN A 406 -15.22 -14.20 -11.16
C ASN A 406 -14.90 -14.01 -12.66
N SER A 407 -13.63 -13.90 -13.01
CA SER A 407 -13.14 -13.53 -14.34
C SER A 407 -12.92 -14.76 -15.22
N THR A 408 -13.77 -14.94 -16.22
CA THR A 408 -13.59 -16.00 -17.23
C THR A 408 -12.32 -15.83 -18.10
N ASP A 409 -11.76 -14.62 -18.09
CA ASP A 409 -10.52 -14.23 -18.77
C ASP A 409 -9.35 -14.01 -17.81
N PHE A 410 -9.45 -14.48 -16.55
CA PHE A 410 -8.36 -14.44 -15.60
C PHE A 410 -7.08 -15.09 -16.17
N PRO A 411 -5.88 -14.54 -15.91
CA PRO A 411 -4.66 -15.03 -16.53
C PRO A 411 -4.39 -16.51 -16.26
N THR A 412 -4.11 -17.27 -17.32
CA THR A 412 -3.76 -18.69 -17.22
C THR A 412 -2.41 -18.97 -17.88
N THR A 413 -1.73 -20.02 -17.42
CA THR A 413 -0.49 -20.51 -18.03
C THR A 413 -0.71 -21.87 -18.66
N ALA A 414 -0.13 -22.08 -19.85
CA ALA A 414 -0.17 -23.38 -20.50
C ALA A 414 0.44 -24.47 -19.60
N GLU A 415 -0.06 -25.70 -19.71
CA GLU A 415 0.39 -26.87 -18.93
C GLU A 415 -0.01 -26.87 -17.44
N SER A 416 -0.68 -25.83 -16.95
CA SER A 416 -1.32 -25.85 -15.64
C SER A 416 -2.47 -26.86 -15.58
N TYR A 417 -2.78 -27.33 -14.36
CA TYR A 417 -3.76 -28.38 -14.11
C TYR A 417 -5.13 -28.10 -14.75
N ASN A 418 -5.69 -26.92 -14.51
CA ASN A 418 -6.92 -26.45 -15.13
C ASN A 418 -6.79 -24.98 -15.55
N ILE A 419 -7.20 -24.69 -16.78
CA ILE A 419 -7.19 -23.35 -17.38
C ILE A 419 -8.60 -22.85 -17.75
N THR A 420 -9.64 -23.55 -17.27
CA THR A 420 -11.05 -23.20 -17.49
C THR A 420 -11.70 -22.82 -16.17
N HIS A 421 -12.35 -21.66 -16.17
CA HIS A 421 -13.27 -21.19 -15.13
C HIS A 421 -14.63 -21.88 -15.33
N ASN A 422 -15.12 -22.57 -14.30
CA ASN A 422 -16.22 -23.54 -14.40
C ASN A 422 -17.50 -23.10 -13.67
N GLY A 423 -17.44 -22.10 -12.79
CA GLY A 423 -18.55 -21.63 -11.94
C GLY A 423 -18.78 -20.12 -11.99
N ASP A 424 -19.49 -19.59 -10.98
CA ASP A 424 -19.65 -18.14 -10.80
C ASP A 424 -18.37 -17.52 -10.21
N ALA A 425 -17.78 -18.19 -9.21
CA ALA A 425 -16.48 -17.88 -8.62
C ALA A 425 -15.65 -19.18 -8.47
N ASP A 426 -14.43 -19.22 -9.00
CA ASP A 426 -13.52 -20.37 -8.82
C ASP A 426 -12.29 -19.98 -8.01
N VAL A 427 -11.66 -20.95 -7.35
CA VAL A 427 -10.36 -20.74 -6.72
C VAL A 427 -9.29 -20.58 -7.80
N PHE A 428 -8.42 -19.58 -7.67
CA PHE A 428 -7.17 -19.53 -8.43
C PHE A 428 -5.98 -19.86 -7.51
N ILE A 429 -4.97 -20.52 -8.07
CA ILE A 429 -3.63 -20.60 -7.48
C ILE A 429 -2.64 -20.03 -8.49
N SER A 430 -1.91 -18.99 -8.11
CA SER A 430 -0.93 -18.31 -8.95
C SER A 430 0.45 -18.33 -8.33
N LYS A 431 1.48 -18.53 -9.16
CA LYS A 431 2.89 -18.55 -8.79
C LYS A 431 3.65 -17.49 -9.58
N PHE A 432 4.20 -16.49 -8.90
CA PHE A 432 5.11 -15.50 -9.48
C PHE A 432 6.56 -15.82 -9.17
N ASN A 433 7.47 -15.32 -10.01
CA ASN A 433 8.87 -15.22 -9.60
C ASN A 433 9.03 -14.17 -8.48
N ASN A 434 10.12 -14.27 -7.72
CA ASN A 434 10.46 -13.36 -6.61
C ASN A 434 10.42 -11.85 -6.98
N ASN A 435 10.66 -11.51 -8.24
CA ASN A 435 10.67 -10.11 -8.69
C ASN A 435 9.31 -9.62 -9.20
N LEU A 436 8.27 -10.46 -9.17
CA LEU A 436 6.92 -10.17 -9.68
C LEU A 436 6.88 -9.78 -11.16
N THR A 437 7.89 -10.17 -11.95
CA THR A 437 7.98 -9.84 -13.38
C THR A 437 7.34 -10.90 -14.26
N ASN A 438 7.19 -12.13 -13.75
CA ASN A 438 6.66 -13.26 -14.51
C ASN A 438 5.69 -14.06 -13.64
N LEU A 439 4.48 -14.28 -14.17
CA LEU A 439 3.59 -15.34 -13.74
C LEU A 439 4.15 -16.68 -14.25
N LEU A 440 4.70 -17.48 -13.34
CA LEU A 440 5.34 -18.76 -13.64
C LEU A 440 4.32 -19.88 -13.86
N ALA A 441 3.21 -19.85 -13.11
CA ALA A 441 2.12 -20.79 -13.26
C ALA A 441 0.84 -20.20 -12.65
N THR A 442 -0.31 -20.45 -13.28
CA THR A 442 -1.64 -20.21 -12.70
C THR A 442 -2.59 -21.32 -13.10
N THR A 443 -3.39 -21.81 -12.14
CA THR A 443 -4.42 -22.82 -12.36
C THR A 443 -5.70 -22.44 -11.63
N PHE A 444 -6.84 -22.92 -12.13
CA PHE A 444 -8.10 -22.90 -11.38
C PHE A 444 -8.31 -24.20 -10.60
N LEU A 445 -9.16 -24.10 -9.58
CA LEU A 445 -9.73 -25.20 -8.82
C LEU A 445 -11.17 -24.83 -8.46
N GLY A 446 -12.15 -25.51 -9.03
CA GLY A 446 -13.56 -25.21 -8.82
C GLY A 446 -14.49 -26.06 -9.68
N GLY A 447 -15.77 -26.03 -9.34
CA GLY A 447 -16.87 -26.70 -10.04
C GLY A 447 -17.89 -25.67 -10.55
N SER A 448 -19.19 -26.03 -10.51
CA SER A 448 -20.25 -25.23 -11.14
C SER A 448 -20.78 -24.05 -10.29
N ASN A 449 -20.41 -23.92 -9.02
CA ASN A 449 -20.88 -22.90 -8.07
C ASN A 449 -19.69 -22.18 -7.40
N ASP A 450 -19.96 -21.26 -6.47
CA ASP A 450 -18.90 -20.50 -5.77
C ASP A 450 -17.92 -21.39 -5.00
N ASP A 451 -16.64 -21.19 -5.28
CA ASP A 451 -15.50 -21.83 -4.66
C ASP A 451 -14.45 -20.79 -4.28
N CYS A 452 -13.94 -20.86 -3.05
CA CYS A 452 -13.06 -19.83 -2.51
C CYS A 452 -11.88 -20.43 -1.76
N GLY A 453 -10.64 -20.07 -2.16
CA GLY A 453 -9.42 -20.46 -1.46
C GLY A 453 -9.00 -19.39 -0.47
N ASN A 454 -9.07 -19.70 0.83
CA ASN A 454 -8.84 -18.73 1.91
C ASN A 454 -7.40 -18.71 2.39
N ALA A 455 -6.71 -19.87 2.41
CA ALA A 455 -5.32 -19.94 2.88
C ALA A 455 -4.45 -20.92 2.10
N ILE A 456 -3.15 -20.62 2.04
CA ILE A 456 -2.13 -21.38 1.31
C ILE A 456 -0.91 -21.68 2.20
N ALA A 457 -0.39 -22.90 2.12
CA ALA A 457 0.86 -23.31 2.76
C ALA A 457 1.67 -24.22 1.82
N LEU A 458 2.99 -24.30 2.04
CA LEU A 458 3.90 -25.14 1.25
C LEU A 458 4.56 -26.20 2.13
N ASP A 459 4.61 -27.45 1.65
CA ASP A 459 5.40 -28.50 2.33
C ASP A 459 6.90 -28.38 2.07
N SER A 460 7.69 -29.19 2.76
CA SER A 460 9.15 -29.24 2.61
C SER A 460 9.64 -29.55 1.19
N ASN A 461 8.79 -30.13 0.32
CA ASN A 461 9.09 -30.38 -1.09
C ASN A 461 8.59 -29.26 -2.02
N GLY A 462 7.97 -28.22 -1.47
CA GLY A 462 7.36 -27.11 -2.20
C GLY A 462 5.99 -27.44 -2.81
N ASN A 463 5.35 -28.55 -2.44
CA ASN A 463 3.97 -28.81 -2.86
C ASN A 463 3.04 -27.83 -2.14
N VAL A 464 1.99 -27.44 -2.84
CA VAL A 464 1.09 -26.36 -2.42
C VAL A 464 -0.16 -26.96 -1.82
N PHE A 465 -0.48 -26.55 -0.60
CA PHE A 465 -1.73 -26.89 0.07
C PHE A 465 -2.63 -25.66 0.14
N ILE A 466 -3.90 -25.84 -0.22
CA ILE A 466 -4.94 -24.81 -0.16
C ILE A 466 -6.08 -25.32 0.71
N THR A 467 -6.60 -24.46 1.59
CA THR A 467 -7.89 -24.68 2.28
C THR A 467 -8.86 -23.54 1.94
N GLY A 468 -10.15 -23.83 2.07
CA GLY A 468 -11.20 -22.89 1.72
C GLY A 468 -12.58 -23.51 1.88
N TYR A 469 -13.56 -23.05 1.09
CA TYR A 469 -14.87 -23.69 1.00
C TYR A 469 -15.31 -23.84 -0.45
N THR A 470 -16.19 -24.81 -0.67
CA THR A 470 -16.84 -25.06 -1.97
C THR A 470 -18.35 -25.20 -1.81
N LYS A 471 -19.12 -24.59 -2.71
CA LYS A 471 -20.57 -24.86 -2.90
C LYS A 471 -20.83 -25.81 -4.07
N SER A 472 -19.77 -26.29 -4.72
CA SER A 472 -19.82 -27.07 -5.95
C SER A 472 -19.90 -28.56 -5.66
N THR A 473 -21.02 -29.19 -6.01
CA THR A 473 -21.19 -30.65 -5.88
C THR A 473 -20.32 -31.45 -6.86
N ASP A 474 -19.76 -30.77 -7.85
CA ASP A 474 -18.86 -31.27 -8.90
C ASP A 474 -17.42 -30.76 -8.73
N PHE A 475 -17.07 -30.21 -7.56
CA PHE A 475 -15.72 -29.75 -7.26
C PHE A 475 -14.69 -30.88 -7.47
N PRO A 476 -13.50 -30.58 -8.03
CA PRO A 476 -12.52 -31.62 -8.35
C PRO A 476 -12.11 -32.45 -7.13
N THR A 477 -12.22 -33.76 -7.23
CA THR A 477 -11.78 -34.72 -6.21
C THR A 477 -10.82 -35.72 -6.81
N THR A 478 -10.01 -36.35 -5.94
CA THR A 478 -9.07 -37.40 -6.32
C THR A 478 -9.47 -38.70 -5.63
N ALA A 479 -9.46 -39.82 -6.37
CA ALA A 479 -9.71 -41.13 -5.79
C ALA A 479 -8.72 -41.43 -4.63
N GLU A 480 -9.18 -42.18 -3.63
CA GLU A 480 -8.42 -42.54 -2.43
C GLU A 480 -8.12 -41.37 -1.45
N SER A 481 -8.66 -40.16 -1.68
CA SER A 481 -8.64 -39.12 -0.65
C SER A 481 -9.58 -39.47 0.52
N TYR A 482 -9.39 -38.81 1.67
CA TYR A 482 -10.15 -39.09 2.88
C TYR A 482 -11.67 -39.03 2.67
N ASN A 483 -12.16 -37.97 2.01
CA ASN A 483 -13.56 -37.83 1.64
C ASN A 483 -13.68 -37.14 0.27
N ILE A 484 -14.48 -37.75 -0.61
CA ILE A 484 -14.78 -37.27 -1.98
C ILE A 484 -16.23 -36.80 -2.14
N THR A 485 -17.01 -36.75 -1.07
CA THR A 485 -18.43 -36.36 -1.10
C THR A 485 -18.63 -35.01 -0.44
N HIS A 486 -19.29 -34.11 -1.17
CA HIS A 486 -19.84 -32.84 -0.68
C HIS A 486 -21.17 -33.12 0.02
N ASN A 487 -21.29 -32.78 1.30
CA ASN A 487 -22.36 -33.23 2.19
C ASN A 487 -23.28 -32.09 2.68
N GLY A 488 -22.86 -30.83 2.57
CA GLY A 488 -23.58 -29.67 3.08
C GLY A 488 -23.92 -28.61 2.03
N GLY A 489 -24.20 -27.38 2.48
CA GLY A 489 -24.42 -26.24 1.57
C GLY A 489 -23.11 -25.63 1.07
N ALA A 490 -22.09 -25.62 1.92
CA ALA A 490 -20.70 -25.37 1.58
C ALA A 490 -19.82 -26.27 2.44
N ASP A 491 -18.83 -26.96 1.88
CA ASP A 491 -17.92 -27.81 2.64
C ASP A 491 -16.49 -27.27 2.56
N VAL A 492 -15.68 -27.56 3.57
CA VAL A 492 -14.24 -27.29 3.52
C VAL A 492 -13.61 -28.21 2.48
N PHE A 493 -12.76 -27.68 1.60
CA PHE A 493 -11.86 -28.48 0.80
C PHE A 493 -10.43 -28.30 1.28
N ILE A 494 -9.61 -29.35 1.12
CA ILE A 494 -8.16 -29.27 1.25
C ILE A 494 -7.57 -29.89 -0.01
N SER A 495 -6.77 -29.12 -0.74
CA SER A 495 -6.19 -29.53 -2.02
C SER A 495 -4.68 -29.42 -1.99
N LYS A 496 -4.01 -30.43 -2.54
CA LYS A 496 -2.56 -30.51 -2.70
C LYS A 496 -2.19 -30.47 -4.18
N PHE A 497 -1.37 -29.51 -4.59
CA PHE A 497 -0.78 -29.41 -5.92
C PHE A 497 0.72 -29.63 -5.88
N ASN A 498 1.30 -30.08 -6.99
CA ASN A 498 2.75 -30.00 -7.13
C ASN A 498 3.22 -28.54 -7.23
N ASN A 499 4.49 -28.27 -6.91
CA ASN A 499 5.11 -26.93 -6.92
C ASN A 499 4.97 -26.13 -8.24
N ASN A 500 4.75 -26.82 -9.37
CA ASN A 500 4.61 -26.22 -10.69
C ASN A 500 3.14 -26.01 -11.10
N LEU A 501 2.17 -26.38 -10.26
CA LEU A 501 0.73 -26.27 -10.50
C LEU A 501 0.22 -27.04 -11.73
N THR A 502 0.97 -28.04 -12.21
CA THR A 502 0.60 -28.85 -13.36
C THR A 502 -0.26 -30.05 -13.00
N ASN A 503 -0.25 -30.47 -11.73
CA ASN A 503 -1.02 -31.62 -11.25
C ASN A 503 -1.67 -31.31 -9.90
N LEU A 504 -2.99 -31.51 -9.82
CA LEU A 504 -3.68 -31.73 -8.56
C LEU A 504 -3.34 -33.15 -8.07
N LEU A 505 -2.60 -33.22 -6.96
CA LEU A 505 -2.10 -34.49 -6.39
C LEU A 505 -3.18 -35.19 -5.57
N THR A 506 -3.83 -34.46 -4.66
CA THR A 506 -4.95 -34.95 -3.86
C THR A 506 -5.89 -33.80 -3.52
N THR A 507 -7.20 -34.04 -3.48
CA THR A 507 -8.20 -33.16 -2.86
C THR A 507 -9.16 -33.98 -2.01
N THR A 508 -9.45 -33.48 -0.81
CA THR A 508 -10.43 -34.05 0.12
C THR A 508 -11.40 -32.99 0.61
N PHE A 509 -12.59 -33.41 1.02
CA PHE A 509 -13.52 -32.58 1.79
C PHE A 509 -13.41 -32.82 3.30
N LEU A 510 -13.83 -31.81 4.05
CA LEU A 510 -14.17 -31.87 5.47
C LEU A 510 -15.44 -31.06 5.68
N GLY A 511 -16.48 -31.70 6.19
CA GLY A 511 -17.77 -31.04 6.42
C GLY A 511 -18.84 -32.05 6.81
N GLY A 512 -19.94 -31.53 7.34
CA GLY A 512 -21.14 -32.28 7.69
C GLY A 512 -22.33 -31.85 6.82
N SER A 513 -23.49 -31.71 7.44
CA SER A 513 -24.76 -31.50 6.76
C SER A 513 -25.14 -30.03 6.48
N ASP A 514 -24.42 -29.06 7.06
CA ASP A 514 -24.64 -27.62 6.93
C ASP A 514 -23.42 -26.91 6.30
N ASN A 515 -23.25 -25.59 6.46
CA ASN A 515 -22.09 -24.91 5.88
C ASN A 515 -20.87 -24.95 6.80
N ASP A 516 -19.73 -25.29 6.22
CA ASP A 516 -18.42 -25.40 6.87
C ASP A 516 -17.39 -24.61 6.06
N ARG A 517 -16.51 -23.87 6.74
CA ARG A 517 -15.51 -23.02 6.08
C ARG A 517 -14.13 -23.20 6.68
N GLY A 518 -13.14 -23.55 5.85
CA GLY A 518 -11.72 -23.50 6.22
C GLY A 518 -11.18 -22.09 6.03
N ASN A 519 -10.57 -21.52 7.06
CA ASN A 519 -10.04 -20.15 7.05
C ASN A 519 -8.52 -20.11 7.04
N ALA A 520 -7.84 -21.03 7.73
CA ALA A 520 -6.38 -21.05 7.81
C ALA A 520 -5.81 -22.48 7.79
N ILE A 521 -4.58 -22.59 7.29
CA ILE A 521 -3.84 -23.85 7.10
C ILE A 521 -2.40 -23.71 7.57
N ALA A 522 -1.87 -24.73 8.22
CA ALA A 522 -0.47 -24.82 8.62
C ALA A 522 0.02 -26.27 8.57
N LEU A 523 1.34 -26.47 8.47
CA LEU A 523 1.95 -27.79 8.37
C LEU A 523 2.86 -28.06 9.57
N ASP A 524 2.84 -29.29 10.09
CA ASP A 524 3.77 -29.73 11.13
C ASP A 524 5.15 -30.13 10.55
N SER A 525 6.09 -30.44 11.43
CA SER A 525 7.45 -30.85 11.04
C SER A 525 7.52 -32.13 10.18
N ASN A 526 6.44 -32.90 10.09
CA ASN A 526 6.29 -34.07 9.22
C ASN A 526 5.44 -33.77 7.97
N ASP A 527 5.17 -32.49 7.69
CA ASP A 527 4.28 -31.98 6.66
C ASP A 527 2.82 -32.50 6.78
N SER A 528 2.38 -32.91 7.98
CA SER A 528 0.95 -33.19 8.25
C SER A 528 0.18 -31.87 8.25
N VAL A 529 -1.05 -31.91 7.75
CA VAL A 529 -1.80 -30.70 7.39
C VAL A 529 -2.80 -30.36 8.47
N PHE A 530 -2.66 -29.21 9.10
CA PHE A 530 -3.65 -28.65 10.01
C PHE A 530 -4.50 -27.59 9.31
N THR A 531 -5.81 -27.66 9.50
CA THR A 531 -6.75 -26.62 9.06
C THR A 531 -7.67 -26.23 10.21
N THR A 532 -8.04 -24.95 10.27
CA THR A 532 -9.06 -24.43 11.19
C THR A 532 -10.06 -23.55 10.45
N GLY A 533 -11.17 -23.27 11.11
CA GLY A 533 -12.28 -22.52 10.57
C GLY A 533 -13.49 -22.62 11.48
N TYR A 534 -14.68 -22.45 10.91
CA TYR A 534 -15.95 -22.62 11.63
C TYR A 534 -16.89 -23.56 10.88
N THR A 535 -17.80 -24.16 11.65
CA THR A 535 -18.73 -25.17 11.16
C THR A 535 -20.11 -24.96 11.76
N TYR A 536 -21.13 -24.94 10.90
CA TYR A 536 -22.54 -25.00 11.33
C TYR A 536 -23.02 -26.45 11.49
N SER A 537 -22.20 -27.42 11.06
CA SER A 537 -22.53 -28.83 11.04
C SER A 537 -22.29 -29.49 12.39
N THR A 538 -23.37 -29.92 13.05
CA THR A 538 -23.30 -30.75 14.27
C THR A 538 -22.69 -32.15 14.04
N ASP A 539 -22.57 -32.56 12.76
CA ASP A 539 -22.05 -33.84 12.31
C ASP A 539 -20.72 -33.73 11.54
N LEU A 540 -19.97 -32.63 11.69
CA LEU A 540 -18.61 -32.52 11.16
C LEU A 540 -17.72 -33.68 11.68
N PRO A 541 -16.94 -34.37 10.82
CA PRO A 541 -16.14 -35.51 11.23
C PRO A 541 -15.12 -35.19 12.34
N THR A 542 -15.24 -35.89 13.47
CA THR A 542 -14.27 -35.86 14.58
C THR A 542 -13.59 -37.21 14.76
N THR A 543 -12.44 -37.23 15.46
CA THR A 543 -11.66 -38.46 15.67
C THR A 543 -11.82 -39.02 17.08
N THR A 544 -11.66 -40.33 17.22
CA THR A 544 -11.65 -40.96 18.55
C THR A 544 -10.50 -40.43 19.40
N GLY A 545 -10.80 -39.98 20.61
CA GLY A 545 -9.80 -39.43 21.54
C GLY A 545 -9.49 -37.94 21.33
N ALA A 546 -10.18 -37.27 20.39
CA ALA A 546 -10.13 -35.83 20.25
C ALA A 546 -10.57 -35.11 21.55
N TYR A 547 -10.07 -33.90 21.74
CA TYR A 547 -10.37 -33.07 22.91
C TYR A 547 -11.88 -32.86 23.11
N ASN A 548 -12.60 -32.50 22.04
CA ASN A 548 -14.04 -32.38 22.03
C ASN A 548 -14.62 -32.89 20.70
N VAL A 549 -15.66 -33.72 20.81
CA VAL A 549 -16.37 -34.33 19.66
C VAL A 549 -17.81 -33.81 19.52
N ILE A 550 -18.19 -32.83 20.34
CA ILE A 550 -19.52 -32.25 20.40
C ILE A 550 -19.45 -30.80 19.92
N HIS A 551 -20.27 -30.48 18.93
CA HIS A 551 -20.61 -29.11 18.57
C HIS A 551 -21.54 -28.52 19.65
N ASN A 552 -21.04 -27.54 20.39
CA ASN A 552 -21.71 -26.93 21.54
C ASN A 552 -22.42 -25.62 21.19
N GLY A 553 -21.92 -24.90 20.19
CA GLY A 553 -22.42 -23.59 19.80
C GLY A 553 -23.87 -23.62 19.30
N SER A 554 -24.58 -22.52 19.51
CA SER A 554 -25.95 -22.37 19.03
C SER A 554 -26.04 -22.23 17.50
N TYR A 555 -24.94 -21.82 16.87
CA TYR A 555 -24.84 -21.66 15.41
C TYR A 555 -23.55 -22.27 14.86
N SER A 556 -22.37 -21.77 15.25
CA SER A 556 -21.07 -22.34 14.86
C SER A 556 -20.16 -22.66 16.03
N ASP A 557 -19.30 -23.65 15.83
CA ASP A 557 -18.09 -23.86 16.63
C ASP A 557 -16.86 -23.76 15.74
N VAL A 558 -15.70 -23.56 16.37
CA VAL A 558 -14.40 -23.72 15.73
C VAL A 558 -14.12 -25.22 15.54
N PHE A 559 -13.61 -25.60 14.38
CA PHE A 559 -13.00 -26.92 14.20
C PHE A 559 -11.48 -26.80 14.02
N ILE A 560 -10.77 -27.85 14.42
CA ILE A 560 -9.34 -28.01 14.19
C ILE A 560 -9.13 -29.43 13.73
N SER A 561 -8.58 -29.60 12.52
CA SER A 561 -8.42 -30.92 11.90
C SER A 561 -7.02 -31.11 11.35
N LYS A 562 -6.45 -32.28 11.60
CA LYS A 562 -5.14 -32.75 11.15
C LYS A 562 -5.33 -33.86 10.11
N PHE A 563 -4.71 -33.71 8.95
CA PHE A 563 -4.66 -34.70 7.88
C PHE A 563 -3.24 -35.21 7.65
N SER A 564 -3.13 -36.41 7.09
CA SER A 564 -1.88 -36.90 6.52
C SER A 564 -1.43 -35.99 5.37
N ASN A 565 -0.12 -35.91 5.12
CA ASN A 565 0.46 -35.10 4.04
C ASN A 565 -0.09 -35.45 2.63
N ASP A 566 -0.58 -36.67 2.44
CA ASP A 566 -1.19 -37.14 1.20
C ASP A 566 -2.71 -36.95 1.15
N LEU A 567 -3.31 -36.39 2.21
CA LEU A 567 -4.75 -36.14 2.39
C LEU A 567 -5.65 -37.39 2.31
N THR A 568 -5.08 -38.58 2.50
CA THR A 568 -5.83 -39.85 2.50
C THR A 568 -6.47 -40.19 3.85
N SER A 569 -6.01 -39.55 4.93
CA SER A 569 -6.46 -39.85 6.30
C SER A 569 -6.68 -38.59 7.12
N LEU A 570 -7.83 -38.50 7.78
CA LEU A 570 -8.04 -37.58 8.90
C LEU A 570 -7.40 -38.19 10.17
N LEU A 571 -6.29 -37.61 10.60
CA LEU A 571 -5.47 -38.10 11.71
C LEU A 571 -6.03 -37.67 13.07
N ALA A 572 -6.50 -36.43 13.16
CA ALA A 572 -7.14 -35.88 14.35
C ALA A 572 -8.17 -34.82 13.96
N SER A 573 -9.28 -34.68 14.69
CA SER A 573 -10.26 -33.61 14.47
C SER A 573 -11.10 -33.37 15.71
N THR A 574 -11.15 -32.12 16.15
CA THR A 574 -11.81 -31.68 17.38
C THR A 574 -12.61 -30.39 17.14
N PHE A 575 -13.62 -30.16 17.98
CA PHE A 575 -14.25 -28.85 18.14
C PHE A 575 -13.55 -28.02 19.24
N LEU A 576 -13.73 -26.71 19.15
CA LEU A 576 -13.47 -25.71 20.20
C LEU A 576 -14.60 -24.67 20.14
N GLY A 577 -15.26 -24.43 21.27
CA GLY A 577 -16.39 -23.50 21.34
C GLY A 577 -17.11 -23.63 22.68
N GLY A 578 -17.91 -22.62 23.00
CA GLY A 578 -18.88 -22.60 24.08
C GLY A 578 -20.30 -22.76 23.56
N SER A 579 -21.24 -22.06 24.16
CA SER A 579 -22.68 -22.21 23.88
C SER A 579 -23.22 -21.28 22.78
N ASP A 580 -22.46 -20.27 22.37
CA ASP A 580 -22.81 -19.29 21.33
C ASP A 580 -21.96 -19.50 20.05
N GLU A 581 -21.89 -18.53 19.13
CA GLU A 581 -21.22 -18.71 17.84
C GLU A 581 -19.71 -18.46 17.87
N ASP A 582 -18.90 -19.51 17.78
CA ASP A 582 -17.44 -19.39 17.81
C ASP A 582 -16.84 -19.58 16.41
N GLY A 583 -15.76 -18.84 16.11
CA GLY A 583 -15.11 -18.86 14.80
C GLY A 583 -13.59 -18.77 14.86
N GLY A 584 -12.89 -19.71 14.21
CA GLY A 584 -11.43 -19.72 14.08
C GLY A 584 -10.97 -19.08 12.77
N PHE A 585 -9.97 -18.20 12.85
CA PHE A 585 -9.45 -17.46 11.69
C PHE A 585 -7.96 -17.65 11.44
N GLY A 586 -7.15 -17.86 12.49
CA GLY A 586 -5.70 -18.07 12.36
C GLY A 586 -5.23 -19.36 13.01
N ILE A 587 -4.21 -20.00 12.42
CA ILE A 587 -3.55 -21.20 12.96
C ILE A 587 -2.04 -21.15 12.76
N THR A 588 -1.29 -21.52 13.79
CA THR A 588 0.18 -21.66 13.73
C THR A 588 0.66 -22.78 14.65
N LEU A 589 1.90 -23.23 14.50
CA LEU A 589 2.47 -24.32 15.28
C LEU A 589 3.77 -23.90 15.96
N ASP A 590 3.99 -24.35 17.20
CA ASP A 590 5.29 -24.18 17.86
C ASP A 590 6.31 -25.22 17.40
N SER A 591 7.56 -25.06 17.85
CA SER A 591 8.66 -25.96 17.52
C SER A 591 8.49 -27.41 18.01
N SER A 592 7.43 -27.71 18.78
CA SER A 592 7.06 -29.06 19.22
C SER A 592 5.79 -29.56 18.51
N ASP A 593 5.37 -28.87 17.44
CA ASP A 593 4.14 -29.09 16.70
C ASP A 593 2.86 -28.94 17.54
N ASN A 594 2.90 -28.21 18.66
CA ASN A 594 1.66 -27.83 19.35
C ASN A 594 0.94 -26.75 18.56
N VAL A 595 -0.38 -26.84 18.50
CA VAL A 595 -1.23 -26.05 17.60
C VAL A 595 -1.79 -24.86 18.34
N PHE A 596 -1.62 -23.66 17.81
CA PHE A 596 -2.22 -22.43 18.30
C PHE A 596 -3.30 -21.95 17.33
N VAL A 597 -4.47 -21.62 17.85
CA VAL A 597 -5.60 -21.09 17.09
C VAL A 597 -6.07 -19.78 17.73
N THR A 598 -6.41 -18.80 16.88
CA THR A 598 -7.10 -17.57 17.29
C THR A 598 -8.38 -17.37 16.51
N GLY A 599 -9.26 -16.55 17.06
CA GLY A 599 -10.57 -16.29 16.49
C GLY A 599 -11.39 -15.31 17.31
N LEU A 600 -12.71 -15.38 17.15
CA LEU A 600 -13.71 -14.64 17.94
C LEU A 600 -14.62 -15.59 18.71
N THR A 601 -15.15 -15.12 19.82
CA THR A 601 -16.12 -15.82 20.67
C THR A 601 -17.05 -14.83 21.36
N PRO A 602 -18.38 -14.92 21.19
CA PRO A 602 -19.36 -14.35 22.12
C PRO A 602 -19.66 -15.28 23.31
N SER A 603 -19.16 -16.53 23.26
CA SER A 603 -19.40 -17.56 24.26
C SER A 603 -18.69 -17.25 25.57
N ALA A 604 -19.46 -16.89 26.61
CA ALA A 604 -18.93 -16.70 27.96
C ALA A 604 -18.37 -17.99 28.60
N ASP A 605 -18.72 -19.15 28.04
CA ASP A 605 -18.31 -20.48 28.47
C ASP A 605 -17.28 -21.14 27.52
N LEU A 606 -16.60 -20.38 26.65
CA LEU A 606 -15.46 -20.88 25.89
C LEU A 606 -14.45 -21.58 26.86
N PRO A 607 -13.96 -22.78 26.54
CA PRO A 607 -13.02 -23.49 27.40
C PRO A 607 -11.74 -22.70 27.68
N THR A 608 -11.49 -22.36 28.95
CA THR A 608 -10.26 -21.74 29.43
C THR A 608 -9.45 -22.68 30.32
N THR A 609 -8.14 -22.49 30.42
CA THR A 609 -7.27 -23.37 31.22
C THR A 609 -6.86 -22.78 32.57
N THR A 610 -6.32 -23.63 33.45
CA THR A 610 -5.77 -23.15 34.72
C THR A 610 -4.52 -22.30 34.47
N GLY A 611 -4.50 -21.07 34.98
CA GLY A 611 -3.38 -20.15 34.80
C GLY A 611 -3.48 -19.27 33.55
N ALA A 612 -4.52 -19.43 32.73
CA ALA A 612 -4.80 -18.56 31.60
C ALA A 612 -4.74 -17.07 31.98
N TYR A 613 -4.24 -16.25 31.05
CA TYR A 613 -4.10 -14.81 31.20
C TYR A 613 -5.43 -14.15 31.56
N ASP A 614 -6.47 -14.46 30.78
CA ASP A 614 -7.84 -14.06 31.02
C ASP A 614 -8.79 -15.26 30.90
N LYS A 615 -9.72 -15.34 31.85
CA LYS A 615 -10.75 -16.38 31.96
C LYS A 615 -12.16 -15.84 31.86
N THR A 616 -12.31 -14.53 31.70
CA THR A 616 -13.60 -13.87 31.65
C THR A 616 -13.82 -13.32 30.25
N HIS A 617 -14.96 -13.66 29.67
CA HIS A 617 -15.50 -12.98 28.52
C HIS A 617 -15.92 -11.56 28.94
N ASN A 618 -15.27 -10.55 28.37
CA ASN A 618 -15.36 -9.18 28.84
C ASN A 618 -16.28 -8.30 27.97
N GLY A 619 -16.51 -8.68 26.71
CA GLY A 619 -17.27 -7.92 25.73
C GLY A 619 -18.51 -8.63 25.16
N THR A 620 -18.89 -8.24 23.94
CA THR A 620 -19.92 -8.97 23.16
C THR A 620 -19.27 -10.06 22.33
N PHE A 621 -18.07 -9.78 21.81
CA PHE A 621 -17.19 -10.73 21.16
C PHE A 621 -15.80 -10.46 21.70
N ASP A 622 -15.16 -11.47 22.29
CA ASP A 622 -13.74 -11.40 22.62
C ASP A 622 -12.93 -12.17 21.57
N ALA A 623 -11.70 -11.75 21.32
CA ALA A 623 -10.75 -12.64 20.66
C ALA A 623 -10.34 -13.75 21.64
N PHE A 624 -9.93 -14.89 21.12
CA PHE A 624 -9.35 -15.96 21.95
C PHE A 624 -8.01 -16.44 21.41
N VAL A 625 -7.24 -17.09 22.28
CA VAL A 625 -6.07 -17.87 21.88
C VAL A 625 -6.10 -19.21 22.60
N SER A 626 -6.04 -20.29 21.83
CA SER A 626 -6.05 -21.66 22.36
C SER A 626 -4.87 -22.46 21.81
N LYS A 627 -4.24 -23.24 22.68
CA LYS A 627 -3.11 -24.11 22.40
C LYS A 627 -3.50 -25.57 22.63
N PHE A 628 -3.35 -26.42 21.62
CA PHE A 628 -3.56 -27.86 21.67
C PHE A 628 -2.26 -28.63 21.52
N ASP A 629 -2.24 -29.87 21.98
CA ASP A 629 -1.19 -30.82 21.59
C ASP A 629 -1.32 -31.20 20.11
N ASN A 630 -0.23 -31.73 19.53
CA ASN A 630 -0.15 -32.09 18.11
C ASN A 630 -1.18 -33.17 17.68
N ASP A 631 -1.68 -33.97 18.63
CA ASP A 631 -2.67 -35.02 18.38
C ASP A 631 -4.12 -34.54 18.62
N LEU A 632 -4.31 -33.26 18.97
CA LEU A 632 -5.60 -32.63 19.28
C LEU A 632 -6.41 -33.37 20.36
N THR A 633 -5.72 -34.03 21.30
CA THR A 633 -6.36 -34.76 22.41
C THR A 633 -6.54 -33.90 23.65
N SER A 634 -5.74 -32.82 23.77
CA SER A 634 -5.65 -32.01 24.97
C SER A 634 -5.56 -30.52 24.65
N LEU A 635 -6.45 -29.73 25.26
CA LEU A 635 -6.30 -28.28 25.34
C LEU A 635 -5.25 -27.94 26.41
N LEU A 636 -4.05 -27.56 25.97
CA LEU A 636 -2.90 -27.27 26.81
C LEU A 636 -2.99 -25.90 27.47
N ALA A 637 -3.44 -24.89 26.72
CA ALA A 637 -3.67 -23.54 27.23
C ALA A 637 -4.82 -22.88 26.47
N SER A 638 -5.61 -22.01 27.12
CA SER A 638 -6.67 -21.26 26.45
C SER A 638 -7.07 -20.04 27.26
N THR A 639 -7.13 -18.89 26.60
CA THR A 639 -7.39 -17.57 27.21
C THR A 639 -8.28 -16.73 26.31
N PHE A 640 -9.09 -15.88 26.92
CA PHE A 640 -9.68 -14.73 26.23
C PHE A 640 -8.62 -13.64 26.00
N LEU A 641 -8.90 -12.76 25.05
CA LEU A 641 -8.12 -11.58 24.70
C LEU A 641 -9.10 -10.51 24.16
N GLY A 642 -9.53 -9.59 25.01
CA GLY A 642 -10.56 -8.60 24.65
C GLY A 642 -10.81 -7.58 25.75
N GLY A 643 -11.54 -6.52 25.38
CA GLY A 643 -12.08 -5.52 26.29
C GLY A 643 -13.60 -5.64 26.42
N SER A 644 -14.32 -4.52 26.52
CA SER A 644 -15.76 -4.51 26.82
C SER A 644 -16.68 -4.51 25.60
N ASP A 645 -16.14 -4.49 24.39
CA ASP A 645 -16.89 -4.38 23.14
C ASP A 645 -16.59 -5.55 22.20
N TRP A 646 -16.37 -5.32 20.90
CA TRP A 646 -16.12 -6.36 19.91
C TRP A 646 -14.62 -6.43 19.63
N ASP A 647 -14.02 -7.60 19.84
CA ASP A 647 -12.60 -7.88 19.65
C ASP A 647 -12.44 -9.14 18.76
N PHE A 648 -11.74 -9.00 17.64
CA PHE A 648 -11.60 -10.05 16.63
C PHE A 648 -10.14 -10.42 16.43
N GLY A 649 -9.76 -11.67 16.69
CA GLY A 649 -8.43 -12.20 16.33
C GLY A 649 -8.45 -12.79 14.92
N TYR A 650 -7.72 -12.17 13.98
CA TYR A 650 -7.72 -12.60 12.58
C TYR A 650 -6.52 -13.47 12.22
N ASP A 651 -5.33 -13.16 12.74
CA ASP A 651 -4.11 -13.91 12.42
C ASP A 651 -3.17 -14.04 13.61
N ILE A 652 -2.36 -15.11 13.61
CA ILE A 652 -1.52 -15.55 14.72
C ILE A 652 -0.17 -16.08 14.24
N ILE A 653 0.92 -15.64 14.88
CA ILE A 653 2.27 -16.10 14.58
C ILE A 653 3.12 -16.22 15.83
N LEU A 654 4.15 -17.06 15.79
CA LEU A 654 5.07 -17.28 16.92
C LEU A 654 6.45 -16.70 16.64
N ASP A 655 7.06 -16.06 17.64
CA ASP A 655 8.47 -15.71 17.57
C ASP A 655 9.39 -16.92 17.80
N SER A 656 10.69 -16.73 17.61
CA SER A 656 11.69 -17.79 17.81
C SER A 656 11.78 -18.33 19.26
N SER A 657 11.09 -17.72 20.23
CA SER A 657 10.95 -18.21 21.61
C SER A 657 9.56 -18.79 21.89
N ASN A 658 8.76 -19.00 20.85
CA ASN A 658 7.36 -19.40 20.88
C ASN A 658 6.45 -18.43 21.65
N ASN A 659 6.81 -17.13 21.77
CA ASN A 659 5.83 -16.14 22.22
C ASN A 659 4.83 -15.90 21.09
N VAL A 660 3.57 -15.73 21.47
CA VAL A 660 2.44 -15.68 20.56
C VAL A 660 2.12 -14.24 20.23
N PHE A 661 2.09 -13.90 18.95
CA PHE A 661 1.58 -12.63 18.44
C PHE A 661 0.22 -12.83 17.79
N VAL A 662 -0.73 -11.98 18.13
CA VAL A 662 -2.07 -11.95 17.54
C VAL A 662 -2.33 -10.55 17.02
N THR A 663 -2.86 -10.45 15.79
CA THR A 663 -3.41 -9.20 15.26
C THR A 663 -4.89 -9.34 14.94
N GLY A 664 -5.56 -8.20 14.90
CA GLY A 664 -7.00 -8.17 14.85
C GLY A 664 -7.57 -6.76 14.83
N CYS A 665 -8.88 -6.68 15.00
CA CYS A 665 -9.67 -5.46 15.08
C CYS A 665 -10.33 -5.40 16.47
N THR A 666 -10.29 -4.25 17.14
CA THR A 666 -10.94 -4.02 18.44
C THR A 666 -11.78 -2.75 18.40
N TYR A 667 -13.02 -2.83 18.89
CA TYR A 667 -13.86 -1.67 19.24
C TYR A 667 -13.75 -1.29 20.73
N SER A 668 -12.89 -2.00 21.47
CA SER A 668 -12.77 -1.91 22.91
C SER A 668 -11.75 -0.86 23.34
N SER A 669 -12.23 0.30 23.81
CA SER A 669 -11.38 1.33 24.43
C SER A 669 -10.58 0.88 25.67
N ASN A 670 -10.95 -0.27 26.24
CA ASN A 670 -10.32 -0.89 27.40
C ASN A 670 -9.60 -2.21 27.08
N MET A 671 -9.27 -2.47 25.80
CA MET A 671 -8.42 -3.60 25.42
C MET A 671 -7.16 -3.64 26.31
N PRO A 672 -6.75 -4.80 26.83
CA PRO A 672 -5.63 -4.85 27.76
C PRO A 672 -4.34 -4.32 27.11
N THR A 673 -3.79 -3.24 27.66
CA THR A 673 -2.48 -2.68 27.30
C THR A 673 -1.55 -2.66 28.50
N ILE A 674 -0.24 -2.55 28.26
CA ILE A 674 0.76 -2.41 29.33
C ILE A 674 1.50 -1.08 29.19
N THR A 675 2.09 -0.56 30.28
CA THR A 675 2.82 0.71 30.20
C THR A 675 4.09 0.60 29.32
N GLY A 676 4.33 1.60 28.47
CA GLY A 676 5.56 1.71 27.67
C GLY A 676 5.49 1.04 26.29
N ILE A 677 4.29 0.75 25.81
CA ILE A 677 4.00 0.28 24.44
C ILE A 677 3.84 1.47 23.47
N TYR A 678 3.68 1.18 22.18
CA TYR A 678 3.62 2.18 21.11
C TYR A 678 2.41 3.12 21.24
N ASP A 679 1.20 2.55 21.27
CA ASP A 679 -0.04 3.28 21.45
C ASP A 679 -0.99 2.55 22.41
N ALA A 680 -1.30 3.21 23.53
CA ALA A 680 -2.17 2.69 24.59
C ALA A 680 -3.58 3.26 24.52
N THR A 681 -3.87 4.08 23.50
CA THR A 681 -5.13 4.77 23.31
C THR A 681 -5.86 4.20 22.11
N PHE A 682 -7.13 3.93 22.34
CA PHE A 682 -8.11 3.66 21.29
C PHE A 682 -8.54 4.99 20.66
N ASN A 683 -8.38 5.13 19.36
CA ASN A 683 -8.37 6.41 18.66
C ASN A 683 -9.62 6.69 17.82
N GLY A 684 -10.56 5.75 17.71
CA GLY A 684 -11.63 5.90 16.73
C GLY A 684 -12.72 4.83 16.70
N GLY A 685 -13.00 4.34 15.48
CA GLY A 685 -13.85 3.20 15.19
C GLY A 685 -13.17 1.90 15.64
N CYS A 686 -13.14 0.86 14.83
CA CYS A 686 -12.26 -0.26 15.13
C CYS A 686 -10.78 0.16 15.01
N ASP A 687 -9.93 -0.15 15.99
CA ASP A 687 -8.49 -0.04 15.85
C ASP A 687 -7.85 -1.42 15.65
N VAL A 688 -6.70 -1.46 14.98
CA VAL A 688 -5.87 -2.66 14.97
C VAL A 688 -5.29 -2.87 16.36
N PHE A 689 -5.38 -4.08 16.89
CA PHE A 689 -4.55 -4.48 18.02
C PHE A 689 -3.42 -5.40 17.57
N VAL A 690 -2.30 -5.32 18.28
CA VAL A 690 -1.22 -6.31 18.23
C VAL A 690 -0.89 -6.71 19.65
N SER A 691 -1.12 -7.98 19.99
CA SER A 691 -0.89 -8.52 21.32
C SER A 691 0.21 -9.58 21.30
N LYS A 692 1.08 -9.57 22.30
CA LYS A 692 2.14 -10.55 22.53
C LYS A 692 1.88 -11.29 23.85
N LEU A 693 1.64 -12.59 23.79
CA LEU A 693 1.47 -13.48 24.95
C LEU A 693 2.70 -14.40 25.09
N ASN A 694 2.95 -14.92 26.30
CA ASN A 694 3.91 -16.01 26.46
C ASN A 694 3.35 -17.33 25.89
N ASN A 695 4.23 -18.27 25.58
CA ASN A 695 3.90 -19.59 25.01
C ASN A 695 2.81 -20.38 25.78
N ASP A 696 2.74 -20.19 27.10
CA ASP A 696 1.80 -20.91 27.98
C ASP A 696 0.47 -20.16 28.17
N LEU A 697 0.31 -19.02 27.49
CA LEU A 697 -0.87 -18.14 27.54
C LEU A 697 -1.25 -17.67 28.95
N THR A 698 -0.28 -17.57 29.85
CA THR A 698 -0.49 -17.15 31.25
C THR A 698 -0.24 -15.66 31.47
N SER A 699 0.33 -14.95 30.50
CA SER A 699 0.74 -13.56 30.65
C SER A 699 0.77 -12.82 29.32
N LEU A 700 0.10 -11.67 29.27
CA LEU A 700 0.28 -10.66 28.23
C LEU A 700 1.60 -9.93 28.44
N LEU A 701 2.52 -10.10 27.51
CA LEU A 701 3.88 -9.55 27.52
C LEU A 701 3.95 -8.15 26.91
N ALA A 702 3.09 -7.87 25.92
CA ALA A 702 2.89 -6.55 25.32
C ALA A 702 1.54 -6.52 24.60
N SER A 703 0.93 -5.34 24.48
CA SER A 703 -0.24 -5.12 23.63
C SER A 703 -0.34 -3.64 23.31
N THR A 704 -0.59 -3.32 22.04
CA THR A 704 -0.67 -1.95 21.51
C THR A 704 -1.82 -1.83 20.54
N PHE A 705 -2.37 -0.63 20.44
CA PHE A 705 -3.20 -0.21 19.32
C PHE A 705 -2.32 0.23 18.14
N LEU A 706 -2.92 0.27 16.96
CA LEU A 706 -2.36 0.82 15.74
C LEU A 706 -3.52 1.25 14.83
N GLY A 707 -3.78 2.55 14.74
CA GLY A 707 -4.95 3.05 14.02
C GLY A 707 -5.14 4.54 14.14
N GLY A 708 -6.18 5.05 13.49
CA GLY A 708 -6.59 6.44 13.44
C GLY A 708 -8.00 6.65 13.99
N SER A 709 -8.76 7.55 13.38
CA SER A 709 -10.06 8.01 13.89
C SER A 709 -11.25 7.14 13.49
N ASP A 710 -11.07 6.26 12.51
CA ASP A 710 -12.13 5.47 11.88
C ASP A 710 -11.75 3.97 11.96
N ASP A 711 -12.34 3.11 11.14
CA ASP A 711 -12.11 1.65 11.23
C ASP A 711 -10.78 1.23 10.57
N ASP A 712 -9.99 0.43 11.29
CA ASP A 712 -8.69 -0.11 10.91
C ASP A 712 -8.60 -1.61 11.24
N TYR A 713 -8.31 -2.44 10.25
CA TYR A 713 -8.34 -3.89 10.37
C TYR A 713 -6.95 -4.49 10.15
N GLY A 714 -6.42 -5.23 11.14
CA GLY A 714 -5.21 -6.04 10.99
C GLY A 714 -5.56 -7.47 10.59
N LEU A 715 -5.35 -7.81 9.31
CA LEU A 715 -5.75 -9.10 8.75
C LEU A 715 -4.60 -10.11 8.59
N GLY A 716 -3.36 -9.62 8.44
CA GLY A 716 -2.20 -10.48 8.28
C GLY A 716 -1.02 -10.03 9.14
N ILE A 717 -0.31 -11.00 9.73
CA ILE A 717 0.87 -10.75 10.57
C ILE A 717 2.06 -11.61 10.13
N ALA A 718 3.25 -11.02 10.09
CA ALA A 718 4.48 -11.74 9.82
C ALA A 718 5.65 -11.19 10.66
N LEU A 719 6.66 -12.01 10.90
CA LEU A 719 7.84 -11.63 11.67
C LEU A 719 9.10 -11.61 10.80
N ASP A 720 9.96 -10.61 11.00
CA ASP A 720 11.32 -10.64 10.43
C ASP A 720 12.28 -11.50 11.26
N SER A 721 13.49 -11.69 10.74
CA SER A 721 14.56 -12.44 11.41
C SER A 721 14.96 -11.91 12.80
N SER A 722 14.57 -10.67 13.14
CA SER A 722 14.76 -10.05 14.46
C SER A 722 13.50 -10.09 15.33
N ASN A 723 12.47 -10.81 14.89
CA ASN A 723 11.13 -10.87 15.47
C ASN A 723 10.41 -9.51 15.55
N ASN A 724 10.76 -8.54 14.69
CA ASN A 724 9.91 -7.36 14.53
C ASN A 724 8.64 -7.75 13.78
N VAL A 725 7.55 -7.09 14.12
CA VAL A 725 6.20 -7.48 13.72
C VAL A 725 5.77 -6.65 12.53
N PHE A 726 5.44 -7.29 11.43
CA PHE A 726 4.78 -6.68 10.29
C PHE A 726 3.30 -7.00 10.34
N VAL A 727 2.47 -5.98 10.16
CA VAL A 727 1.01 -6.10 10.08
C VAL A 727 0.56 -5.46 8.78
N THR A 728 -0.29 -6.16 8.05
CA THR A 728 -0.99 -5.63 6.88
C THR A 728 -2.50 -5.70 7.11
N GLY A 729 -3.22 -4.87 6.38
CA GLY A 729 -4.66 -4.84 6.42
C GLY A 729 -5.17 -3.65 5.63
N TYR A 730 -6.32 -3.13 6.03
CA TYR A 730 -6.90 -1.93 5.44
C TYR A 730 -7.44 -0.98 6.50
N THR A 731 -7.56 0.29 6.14
CA THR A 731 -7.95 1.38 7.03
C THR A 731 -8.87 2.36 6.30
N ASN A 732 -9.87 2.90 7.00
CA ASN A 732 -10.67 4.06 6.58
C ASN A 732 -10.23 5.35 7.30
N SER A 733 -9.13 5.30 8.04
CA SER A 733 -8.63 6.40 8.84
C SER A 733 -7.70 7.29 8.01
N SER A 734 -8.19 8.49 7.68
CA SER A 734 -7.36 9.53 7.02
C SER A 734 -6.12 9.97 7.84
N ASN A 735 -6.12 9.67 9.13
CA ASN A 735 -5.04 9.93 10.08
C ASN A 735 -4.31 8.66 10.54
N TYR A 736 -4.44 7.53 9.81
CA TYR A 736 -3.71 6.29 10.11
C TYR A 736 -2.19 6.58 10.28
N PRO A 737 -1.53 6.01 11.30
CA PRO A 737 -0.16 6.38 11.64
C PRO A 737 0.82 5.93 10.56
N THR A 738 1.31 6.86 9.75
CA THR A 738 2.41 6.63 8.78
C THR A 738 3.73 7.21 9.28
N THR A 739 4.83 6.53 8.99
CA THR A 739 6.17 6.98 9.37
C THR A 739 6.79 7.92 8.34
N ALA A 740 7.71 8.78 8.77
CA ALA A 740 8.47 9.60 7.84
C ALA A 740 9.35 8.71 6.94
N GLY A 741 9.19 8.81 5.61
CA GLY A 741 9.91 7.97 4.64
C GLY A 741 9.16 6.72 4.23
N ALA A 742 7.91 6.61 4.65
CA ALA A 742 6.94 5.72 4.03
C ALA A 742 6.91 5.89 2.50
N TYR A 743 6.59 4.80 1.82
CA TYR A 743 6.38 4.79 0.38
C TYR A 743 5.24 5.73 -0.03
N ASP A 744 4.13 5.67 0.70
CA ASP A 744 3.03 6.61 0.63
C ASP A 744 2.52 6.94 2.04
N ARG A 745 2.17 8.21 2.26
CA ARG A 745 1.62 8.74 3.51
C ARG A 745 0.22 9.31 3.34
N THR A 746 -0.33 9.18 2.15
CA THR A 746 -1.56 9.83 1.73
C THR A 746 -2.64 8.78 1.71
N PHE A 747 -3.70 9.02 2.48
CA PHE A 747 -4.93 8.26 2.39
C PHE A 747 -5.73 8.79 1.19
N ASN A 748 -5.98 7.92 0.20
CA ASN A 748 -6.44 8.33 -1.13
C ASN A 748 -7.77 7.69 -1.57
N GLY A 749 -8.27 6.64 -0.88
CA GLY A 749 -9.59 6.01 -1.08
C GLY A 749 -10.51 6.07 0.16
N THR A 750 -11.54 5.21 0.23
CA THR A 750 -12.32 4.99 1.48
C THR A 750 -11.71 3.88 2.33
N TYR A 751 -11.09 2.89 1.69
CA TYR A 751 -10.31 1.88 2.37
C TYR A 751 -8.95 1.78 1.68
N ASP A 752 -7.87 2.03 2.42
CA ASP A 752 -6.52 1.92 1.90
C ASP A 752 -5.76 0.78 2.60
N VAL A 753 -4.94 0.07 1.83
CA VAL A 753 -4.00 -0.91 2.35
C VAL A 753 -2.87 -0.21 3.08
N TYR A 754 -2.55 -0.70 4.27
CA TYR A 754 -1.35 -0.29 4.99
C TYR A 754 -0.38 -1.46 5.21
N VAL A 755 0.89 -1.13 5.39
CA VAL A 755 1.89 -2.04 5.95
C VAL A 755 2.63 -1.33 7.07
N SER A 756 2.49 -1.88 8.27
CA SER A 756 3.09 -1.35 9.49
C SER A 756 4.08 -2.33 10.08
N ARG A 757 5.21 -1.83 10.57
CA ARG A 757 6.25 -2.60 11.23
C ARG A 757 6.44 -2.08 12.64
N LEU A 758 6.20 -2.90 13.64
CA LEU A 758 6.47 -2.64 15.06
C LEU A 758 7.73 -3.39 15.50
N ASN A 759 8.44 -2.88 16.50
CA ASN A 759 9.51 -3.67 17.10
C ASN A 759 8.96 -4.89 17.87
N ASN A 760 9.81 -5.89 18.14
CA ASN A 760 9.41 -7.13 18.84
C ASN A 760 8.74 -6.92 20.22
N ASN A 761 8.98 -5.78 20.87
CA ASN A 761 8.40 -5.47 22.17
C ASN A 761 7.13 -4.60 22.06
N LEU A 762 6.68 -4.27 20.84
CA LEU A 762 5.53 -3.41 20.55
C LEU A 762 5.63 -2.02 21.19
N THR A 763 6.84 -1.50 21.38
CA THR A 763 7.09 -0.19 22.01
C THR A 763 7.32 0.92 21.00
N SER A 764 7.42 0.61 19.71
CA SER A 764 7.70 1.60 18.66
C SER A 764 7.23 1.09 17.30
N LEU A 765 6.51 1.95 16.58
CA LEU A 765 6.28 1.84 15.15
C LEU A 765 7.57 2.22 14.40
N LEU A 766 8.17 1.22 13.78
CA LEU A 766 9.43 1.29 13.07
C LEU A 766 9.26 1.82 11.64
N ALA A 767 8.23 1.35 10.95
CA ALA A 767 7.86 1.81 9.62
C ALA A 767 6.35 1.67 9.46
N SER A 768 5.72 2.54 8.68
CA SER A 768 4.32 2.41 8.29
C SER A 768 4.06 3.21 7.02
N THR A 769 3.39 2.60 6.06
CA THR A 769 3.10 3.16 4.73
C THR A 769 1.75 2.68 4.22
N PHE A 770 1.12 3.49 3.36
CA PHE A 770 0.04 3.04 2.50
C PHE A 770 0.57 2.35 1.24
N LEU A 771 -0.24 1.46 0.66
CA LEU A 771 0.02 0.71 -0.57
C LEU A 771 -1.20 0.75 -1.50
N SER A 772 -1.78 1.93 -1.66
CA SER A 772 -3.11 2.05 -2.25
C SER A 772 -3.21 2.92 -3.47
N GLY A 773 -4.34 2.68 -4.11
CA GLY A 773 -4.96 3.39 -5.14
C GLY A 773 -5.79 4.57 -4.67
N SER A 774 -6.78 4.91 -5.46
CA SER A 774 -7.70 6.00 -5.22
C SER A 774 -9.09 5.56 -4.80
N ASP A 775 -9.41 4.31 -5.09
CA ASP A 775 -10.63 3.65 -4.72
C ASP A 775 -10.32 2.71 -3.55
N ASP A 776 -11.29 1.88 -3.16
CA ASP A 776 -11.12 0.97 -2.03
C ASP A 776 -10.14 -0.15 -2.37
N ASP A 777 -9.21 -0.43 -1.46
CA ASP A 777 -8.25 -1.51 -1.59
C ASP A 777 -8.10 -2.23 -0.24
N TYR A 778 -7.97 -3.55 -0.31
CA TYR A 778 -8.00 -4.40 0.86
C TYR A 778 -6.75 -5.28 0.90
N GLY A 779 -5.90 -5.10 1.91
CA GLY A 779 -4.76 -5.97 2.18
C GLY A 779 -5.19 -7.15 3.06
N TYR A 780 -4.72 -8.36 2.72
CA TYR A 780 -5.08 -9.58 3.45
C TYR A 780 -3.86 -10.34 3.93
N GLY A 781 -3.03 -10.83 3.01
CA GLY A 781 -1.91 -11.70 3.33
C GLY A 781 -0.57 -10.97 3.34
N ILE A 782 0.30 -11.35 4.26
CA ILE A 782 1.69 -10.86 4.33
C ILE A 782 2.66 -12.03 4.56
N ALA A 783 3.77 -12.05 3.83
CA ALA A 783 4.84 -13.03 4.03
C ALA A 783 6.21 -12.38 3.90
N LEU A 784 7.19 -12.89 4.63
CA LEU A 784 8.58 -12.45 4.55
C LEU A 784 9.48 -13.57 4.01
N ASP A 785 10.42 -13.22 3.14
CA ASP A 785 11.45 -14.16 2.72
C ASP A 785 12.65 -14.21 3.68
N SER A 786 13.58 -15.12 3.44
CA SER A 786 14.79 -15.27 4.27
C SER A 786 15.71 -14.04 4.30
N SER A 787 15.47 -13.05 3.44
CA SER A 787 16.18 -11.76 3.42
C SER A 787 15.36 -10.64 4.07
N ASP A 788 14.26 -10.98 4.75
CA ASP A 788 13.26 -10.06 5.31
C ASP A 788 12.63 -9.14 4.24
N SER A 789 12.55 -9.59 2.98
CA SER A 789 11.73 -8.91 1.96
C SER A 789 10.27 -9.20 2.26
N VAL A 790 9.45 -8.17 2.31
CA VAL A 790 8.03 -8.21 2.65
C VAL A 790 7.23 -8.35 1.36
N PHE A 791 6.30 -9.28 1.33
CA PHE A 791 5.32 -9.45 0.26
C PHE A 791 3.93 -9.29 0.82
N VAL A 792 3.11 -8.49 0.16
CA VAL A 792 1.72 -8.25 0.54
C VAL A 792 0.82 -8.61 -0.63
N VAL A 793 -0.27 -9.30 -0.31
CA VAL A 793 -1.35 -9.61 -1.24
C VAL A 793 -2.67 -9.06 -0.73
N GLY A 794 -3.50 -8.67 -1.67
CA GLY A 794 -4.86 -8.22 -1.43
C GLY A 794 -5.56 -8.05 -2.76
N TYR A 795 -6.63 -7.28 -2.76
CA TYR A 795 -7.29 -6.85 -4.00
C TYR A 795 -7.58 -5.36 -3.95
N ALA A 796 -7.64 -4.78 -5.13
CA ALA A 796 -7.80 -3.35 -5.35
C ALA A 796 -9.00 -3.14 -6.25
N TYR A 797 -9.88 -2.20 -5.90
CA TYR A 797 -10.82 -1.59 -6.85
C TYR A 797 -10.15 -0.46 -7.64
N SER A 798 -8.95 -0.09 -7.20
CA SER A 798 -8.23 1.02 -7.76
C SER A 798 -7.49 0.68 -9.04
N THR A 799 -7.90 1.38 -10.12
CA THR A 799 -7.22 1.33 -11.42
C THR A 799 -5.77 1.81 -11.42
N ASP A 800 -5.36 2.38 -10.30
CA ASP A 800 -4.27 3.31 -10.21
C ASP A 800 -3.26 2.86 -9.11
N LEU A 801 -3.51 1.77 -8.37
CA LEU A 801 -2.54 1.19 -7.43
C LEU A 801 -1.14 1.08 -8.06
N THR A 802 -0.11 1.52 -7.33
CA THR A 802 1.20 1.70 -7.95
C THR A 802 1.82 0.36 -8.32
N THR A 803 2.12 0.17 -9.61
CA THR A 803 2.85 -0.98 -10.14
C THR A 803 4.25 -0.59 -10.60
N THR A 804 5.15 -1.57 -10.75
CA THR A 804 6.54 -1.34 -11.15
C THR A 804 6.77 -1.68 -12.61
N VAL A 805 7.62 -0.92 -13.29
CA VAL A 805 7.98 -1.20 -14.69
C VAL A 805 8.65 -2.58 -14.81
N GLY A 806 8.09 -3.42 -15.67
CA GLY A 806 8.57 -4.79 -15.87
C GLY A 806 7.94 -5.81 -14.91
N ALA A 807 7.04 -5.36 -14.03
CA ALA A 807 6.09 -6.24 -13.37
C ALA A 807 5.25 -7.01 -14.39
N TYR A 808 4.71 -8.14 -13.96
CA TYR A 808 3.95 -9.06 -14.81
C TYR A 808 2.75 -8.35 -15.46
N ASP A 809 1.95 -7.67 -14.65
CA ASP A 809 0.83 -6.87 -15.09
C ASP A 809 0.86 -5.51 -14.39
N ILE A 810 0.75 -4.46 -15.20
CA ILE A 810 0.71 -3.06 -14.74
C ILE A 810 -0.63 -2.40 -15.05
N THR A 811 -1.57 -3.17 -15.60
CA THR A 811 -2.91 -2.73 -15.98
C THR A 811 -3.93 -3.38 -15.07
N TYR A 812 -4.86 -2.56 -14.63
CA TYR A 812 -6.08 -2.99 -13.95
C TYR A 812 -7.10 -3.41 -15.00
N ASN A 813 -7.63 -4.63 -14.90
CA ASN A 813 -8.35 -5.30 -15.96
C ASN A 813 -9.86 -5.46 -15.68
N GLY A 814 -10.32 -5.31 -14.43
CA GLY A 814 -11.69 -5.72 -14.03
C GLY A 814 -12.45 -4.78 -13.10
N GLU A 815 -13.28 -5.38 -12.23
CA GLU A 815 -14.02 -4.67 -11.17
C GLU A 815 -13.27 -4.67 -9.84
N ALA A 816 -12.47 -5.70 -9.55
CA ALA A 816 -11.43 -5.70 -8.55
C ALA A 816 -10.32 -6.63 -9.03
N ASP A 817 -9.05 -6.23 -8.93
CA ASP A 817 -7.92 -7.06 -9.31
C ASP A 817 -7.06 -7.39 -8.09
N VAL A 818 -6.47 -8.59 -8.09
CA VAL A 818 -5.46 -8.94 -7.08
C VAL A 818 -4.25 -8.04 -7.28
N PHE A 819 -3.72 -7.47 -6.22
CA PHE A 819 -2.40 -6.84 -6.25
C PHE A 819 -1.39 -7.68 -5.46
N VAL A 820 -0.15 -7.63 -5.90
CA VAL A 820 0.98 -8.22 -5.20
C VAL A 820 2.09 -7.20 -5.17
N SER A 821 2.51 -6.82 -3.97
CA SER A 821 3.61 -5.88 -3.78
C SER A 821 4.74 -6.50 -3.00
N LYS A 822 5.96 -6.20 -3.42
CA LYS A 822 7.19 -6.55 -2.72
C LYS A 822 7.87 -5.29 -2.22
N PHE A 823 8.24 -5.29 -0.94
CA PHE A 823 9.08 -4.29 -0.30
C PHE A 823 10.34 -4.96 0.21
N TYR A 824 11.47 -4.30 0.08
CA TYR A 824 12.61 -4.67 0.91
C TYR A 824 12.35 -4.08 2.28
N ASN A 825 12.77 -4.82 3.31
CA ASN A 825 12.74 -4.42 4.71
C ASN A 825 12.89 -2.90 4.79
N LEU A 826 11.78 -2.20 5.07
CA LEU A 826 11.69 -0.75 5.07
C LEU A 826 12.76 -0.26 6.04
N TYR A 827 13.92 0.06 5.48
CA TYR A 827 15.14 0.16 6.27
C TYR A 827 15.09 1.53 6.95
N ILE A 828 14.65 1.54 8.21
CA ILE A 828 15.12 2.54 9.17
C ILE A 828 16.64 2.52 9.05
N ALA A 829 17.25 3.68 8.81
CA ALA A 829 18.69 3.88 8.77
C ALA A 829 19.41 2.87 9.67
N SER A 830 20.17 1.95 9.06
CA SER A 830 20.85 0.88 9.77
C SER A 830 21.55 1.47 11.00
N PRO A 831 21.29 0.99 12.23
CA PRO A 831 21.89 1.56 13.41
C PRO A 831 23.40 1.51 13.25
N CYS A 832 23.99 2.70 13.11
CA CYS A 832 25.43 2.83 13.09
C CYS A 832 26.00 2.27 14.41
N GLU A 833 27.24 1.79 14.39
CA GLU A 833 27.88 1.40 15.63
C GLU A 833 28.02 2.62 16.55
N ALA A 834 27.19 2.69 17.61
CA ALA A 834 27.18 3.79 18.56
C ALA A 834 28.57 4.02 19.17
N LYS A 835 29.06 5.26 19.08
CA LYS A 835 30.38 5.64 19.64
C LYS A 835 30.30 6.65 20.78
N LYS A 836 29.18 7.36 20.93
CA LYS A 836 29.04 8.40 21.96
C LYS A 836 27.62 8.44 22.53
N LEU A 837 27.53 8.54 23.86
CA LEU A 837 26.30 8.70 24.64
C LEU A 837 26.38 10.04 25.39
N ASP A 838 25.59 11.03 24.99
CA ASP A 838 25.56 12.36 25.60
C ASP A 838 24.29 12.53 26.44
N VAL A 839 24.45 13.18 27.60
CA VAL A 839 23.37 13.43 28.56
C VAL A 839 23.50 14.87 29.04
N LYS A 840 22.44 15.66 28.87
CA LYS A 840 22.41 17.07 29.28
C LYS A 840 21.07 17.44 29.93
N PRO A 841 21.10 18.12 31.09
CA PRO A 841 22.28 18.53 31.86
C PRO A 841 22.94 17.38 32.66
N LYS A 842 24.26 17.46 32.89
CA LYS A 842 24.98 16.51 33.78
C LYS A 842 24.60 16.62 35.26
N SER A 843 23.90 17.68 35.65
CA SER A 843 23.33 17.81 36.98
C SER A 843 21.96 18.47 36.92
N LEU A 844 21.04 17.87 37.63
CA LEU A 844 19.66 18.30 37.77
C LEU A 844 19.40 18.82 39.17
N LYS A 845 18.57 19.85 39.30
CA LYS A 845 18.04 20.30 40.59
C LYS A 845 16.54 20.20 40.52
N LEU A 846 15.96 19.40 41.40
CA LEU A 846 14.53 19.21 41.51
C LEU A 846 14.08 19.55 42.93
N SER A 847 12.91 20.15 43.03
CA SER A 847 12.20 20.33 44.29
C SER A 847 11.49 19.03 44.64
N GLN A 848 11.19 18.83 45.92
CA GLN A 848 10.41 17.69 46.36
C GLN A 848 9.07 17.61 45.61
N GLY A 849 8.77 16.45 45.01
CA GLY A 849 7.54 16.23 44.22
C GLY A 849 7.60 16.72 42.76
N GLU A 850 8.72 17.30 42.33
CA GLU A 850 8.94 17.76 40.95
C GLU A 850 9.50 16.62 40.08
N ASP A 851 9.03 16.52 38.85
CA ASP A 851 9.56 15.66 37.81
C ASP A 851 10.12 16.47 36.62
N ARG A 852 11.04 15.85 35.89
CA ARG A 852 11.64 16.46 34.70
C ARG A 852 12.01 15.41 33.68
N GLU A 853 11.66 15.68 32.43
CA GLU A 853 12.09 14.89 31.28
C GLU A 853 13.55 15.19 30.94
N GLU A 854 14.29 14.12 30.72
CA GLU A 854 15.70 14.13 30.36
C GLU A 854 15.90 13.34 29.07
N THR A 855 16.39 14.03 28.06
CA THR A 855 16.63 13.46 26.73
C THR A 855 18.09 13.07 26.57
N ILE A 856 18.32 11.83 26.14
CA ILE A 856 19.63 11.22 26.03
C ILE A 856 19.97 10.95 24.58
N THR A 857 21.06 11.53 24.08
CA THR A 857 21.43 11.41 22.67
C THR A 857 22.55 10.40 22.49
N LEU A 858 22.34 9.39 21.65
CA LEU A 858 23.32 8.44 21.18
C LEU A 858 23.74 8.78 19.75
N THR A 859 25.05 8.79 19.49
CA THR A 859 25.61 9.18 18.18
C THR A 859 26.72 8.24 17.69
N CYS A 860 26.84 8.16 16.37
CA CYS A 860 27.86 7.45 15.60
C CYS A 860 29.20 8.21 15.53
N LYS A 861 30.15 7.68 14.74
CA LYS A 861 31.26 8.49 14.20
C LYS A 861 30.71 9.70 13.42
N LYS A 862 31.43 10.83 13.49
CA LYS A 862 31.08 12.11 12.86
C LYS A 862 29.79 12.79 13.38
N GLY A 863 29.24 12.33 14.51
CA GLY A 863 28.14 13.03 15.21
C GLY A 863 26.73 12.73 14.69
N LEU A 864 26.58 11.75 13.79
CA LEU A 864 25.28 11.30 13.29
C LEU A 864 24.46 10.63 14.40
N PRO A 865 23.12 10.77 14.41
CA PRO A 865 22.21 10.01 15.26
C PRO A 865 22.40 8.49 15.19
N SER A 866 22.41 7.82 16.34
CA SER A 866 22.39 6.36 16.43
C SER A 866 20.96 5.91 16.79
N VAL A 867 20.16 5.66 15.76
CA VAL A 867 18.71 5.37 15.84
C VAL A 867 18.45 3.94 16.33
N ASN A 868 17.30 3.73 16.97
CA ASN A 868 16.79 2.43 17.43
C ASN A 868 17.79 1.62 18.26
N GLN A 869 18.56 2.32 19.11
CA GLN A 869 19.49 1.73 20.05
C GLN A 869 18.93 1.83 21.46
N ILE A 870 18.93 0.71 22.19
CA ILE A 870 18.43 0.68 23.56
C ILE A 870 19.37 1.42 24.52
N ILE A 871 18.81 2.35 25.29
CA ILE A 871 19.46 3.00 26.42
C ILE A 871 18.80 2.48 27.69
N LYS A 872 19.59 1.87 28.57
CA LYS A 872 19.14 1.40 29.89
C LYS A 872 19.48 2.44 30.94
N VAL A 873 18.54 2.75 31.83
CA VAL A 873 18.73 3.69 32.93
C VAL A 873 18.60 2.99 34.28
N LYS A 874 19.44 3.38 35.25
CA LYS A 874 19.31 2.94 36.64
C LYS A 874 19.82 3.96 37.63
N ILE A 875 19.26 3.94 38.83
CA ILE A 875 19.76 4.75 39.95
C ILE A 875 20.88 3.97 40.66
N VAL A 876 22.11 4.48 40.58
CA VAL A 876 23.30 3.83 41.15
C VAL A 876 23.59 4.26 42.59
N SER A 877 23.12 5.43 43.00
CA SER A 877 23.17 5.90 44.38
C SER A 877 21.98 6.81 44.68
N GLY A 878 21.50 6.81 45.92
CA GLY A 878 20.40 7.67 46.33
C GLY A 878 19.01 7.23 45.86
N LYS A 879 18.76 5.92 45.69
CA LYS A 879 17.47 5.34 45.25
C LYS A 879 16.24 5.81 46.03
N LYS A 880 16.42 6.24 47.27
CA LYS A 880 15.33 6.74 48.13
C LYS A 880 14.92 8.19 47.80
N HIS A 881 15.66 8.89 46.94
CA HIS A 881 15.49 10.32 46.63
C HIS A 881 14.86 10.59 45.26
N VAL A 882 14.96 9.67 44.31
CA VAL A 882 14.40 9.83 42.96
C VAL A 882 13.85 8.51 42.44
N THR A 883 12.90 8.58 41.50
CA THR A 883 12.44 7.46 40.65
C THR A 883 12.60 7.83 39.18
N ILE A 884 12.61 6.84 38.29
CA ILE A 884 12.78 7.04 36.83
C ILE A 884 11.81 6.15 36.08
N SER A 885 11.20 6.67 35.03
CA SER A 885 10.40 5.91 34.07
C SER A 885 10.63 6.40 32.64
N PRO A 886 10.72 5.51 31.64
CA PRO A 886 10.86 4.05 31.75
C PRO A 886 12.26 3.63 32.25
N ALA A 887 12.48 2.35 32.53
CA ALA A 887 13.81 1.82 32.92
C ALA A 887 14.75 1.60 31.72
N GLU A 888 14.21 1.58 30.51
CA GLU A 888 14.92 1.54 29.25
C GLU A 888 14.05 2.18 28.15
N ALA A 889 14.69 2.79 27.15
CA ALA A 889 14.02 3.38 26.00
C ALA A 889 14.91 3.26 24.76
N TYR A 890 14.29 3.14 23.58
CA TYR A 890 14.98 3.16 22.30
C TYR A 890 15.25 4.59 21.87
N THR A 891 16.36 4.80 21.15
CA THR A 891 16.64 6.10 20.53
C THR A 891 15.79 6.32 19.29
N ASP A 892 15.21 7.51 19.15
CA ASP A 892 14.45 7.97 17.99
C ASP A 892 15.36 8.32 16.79
N GLU A 893 14.78 8.91 15.75
CA GLU A 893 15.47 9.37 14.53
C GLU A 893 16.61 10.38 14.79
N ASN A 894 16.52 11.15 15.88
CA ASN A 894 17.55 12.08 16.32
C ASN A 894 18.60 11.40 17.23
N GLY A 895 18.48 10.08 17.41
CA GLY A 895 19.33 9.31 18.30
C GLY A 895 18.97 9.57 19.76
N GLN A 896 17.77 10.06 20.06
CA GLN A 896 17.35 10.52 21.38
C GLN A 896 16.44 9.53 22.08
N ALA A 897 16.67 9.28 23.37
CA ALA A 897 15.77 8.52 24.22
C ALA A 897 15.37 9.38 25.43
N THR A 898 14.08 9.45 25.74
CA THR A 898 13.56 10.32 26.80
C THR A 898 13.23 9.51 28.06
N PHE A 899 13.57 10.08 29.22
CA PHE A 899 13.31 9.50 30.52
C PHE A 899 12.80 10.57 31.49
N THR A 900 11.78 10.24 32.27
CA THR A 900 11.26 11.14 33.31
C THR A 900 11.91 10.81 34.64
N ILE A 901 12.57 11.81 35.25
CA ILE A 901 13.17 11.70 36.58
C ILE A 901 12.30 12.45 37.58
N THR A 902 11.74 11.73 38.55
CA THR A 902 10.87 12.30 39.59
C THR A 902 11.62 12.40 40.91
N ALA A 903 11.62 13.56 41.54
CA ALA A 903 12.12 13.74 42.91
C ALA A 903 11.09 13.25 43.93
N THR A 904 11.47 12.26 44.73
CA THR A 904 10.62 11.74 45.80
C THR A 904 10.67 12.65 47.03
N GLU A 905 9.93 12.29 48.07
CA GLU A 905 9.81 13.06 49.32
C GLU A 905 11.09 13.20 50.18
N LYS A 906 12.28 12.79 49.69
CA LYS A 906 13.51 12.73 50.50
C LYS A 906 14.60 13.66 49.97
N LYS A 907 15.03 14.64 50.78
CA LYS A 907 16.17 15.54 50.49
C LYS A 907 17.49 14.75 50.40
N GLY A 908 18.30 15.05 49.37
CA GLY A 908 19.59 14.40 49.18
C GLY A 908 20.05 14.48 47.72
N ASN A 909 21.16 13.78 47.43
CA ASN A 909 21.65 13.64 46.07
C ASN A 909 21.38 12.20 45.60
N ALA A 910 20.96 12.05 44.34
CA ALA A 910 20.91 10.79 43.64
C ALA A 910 21.80 10.83 42.40
N VAL A 911 22.29 9.66 41.98
CA VAL A 911 23.05 9.50 40.75
C VAL A 911 22.32 8.52 39.85
N VAL A 912 21.97 9.01 38.67
CA VAL A 912 21.28 8.30 37.61
C VAL A 912 22.29 7.94 36.53
N ARG A 913 22.32 6.67 36.11
CA ARG A 913 23.23 6.16 35.10
C ARG A 913 22.49 5.70 33.88
N PHE A 914 22.87 6.25 32.73
CA PHE A 914 22.44 5.81 31.40
C PHE A 914 23.52 4.95 30.77
N LYS A 915 23.13 3.86 30.10
CA LYS A 915 24.05 2.88 29.52
C LYS A 915 23.54 2.37 28.18
N HIS A 916 24.43 2.34 27.18
CA HIS A 916 24.27 1.61 25.93
C HIS A 916 25.53 0.78 25.68
N LYS A 917 25.43 -0.56 25.68
CA LYS A 917 26.58 -1.49 25.58
C LYS A 917 27.73 -1.09 26.52
N ASN A 918 28.84 -0.58 25.99
CA ASN A 918 30.02 -0.14 26.76
C ASN A 918 30.04 1.37 27.07
N LEU A 919 29.12 2.14 26.50
CA LEU A 919 28.99 3.58 26.71
C LEU A 919 28.15 3.85 27.96
N ILE A 920 28.66 4.72 28.84
CA ILE A 920 28.06 5.05 30.13
C ILE A 920 28.14 6.57 30.34
N ASN A 921 27.06 7.17 30.85
CA ASN A 921 27.04 8.56 31.27
C ASN A 921 26.10 8.74 32.47
N ASP A 922 26.47 9.62 33.41
CA ASP A 922 25.79 9.78 34.71
C ASP A 922 25.25 11.20 34.88
N VAL A 923 24.07 11.32 35.49
CA VAL A 923 23.44 12.58 35.91
C VAL A 923 23.31 12.62 37.43
N THR A 924 23.75 13.72 38.03
CA THR A 924 23.56 13.96 39.47
C THR A 924 22.30 14.79 39.71
N VAL A 925 21.32 14.21 40.39
CA VAL A 925 20.08 14.87 40.76
C VAL A 925 20.16 15.35 42.21
N LYS A 926 20.01 16.66 42.43
CA LYS A 926 19.97 17.26 43.77
C LYS A 926 18.53 17.58 44.13
N VAL A 927 17.98 16.79 45.05
CA VAL A 927 16.61 17.01 45.57
C VAL A 927 16.65 18.00 46.70
N ARG A 928 15.94 19.12 46.53
CA ARG A 928 15.79 20.17 47.53
C ARG A 928 14.42 20.06 48.17
N LYS A 929 14.37 20.39 49.46
CA LYS A 929 13.09 20.60 50.15
C LYS A 929 12.52 21.92 49.64
N GLN A 930 11.24 21.96 49.26
CA GLN A 930 10.53 23.21 48.98
C GLN A 930 10.60 24.14 50.19
#